data_AF-A0A5N5D6N8-F1
#
_entry.id   AF-A0A5N5D6N8-F1
#
_cell.length_a   1.000
_cell.length_b   1.000
_cell.length_c   1.000
_cell.angle_alpha   90.00
_cell.angle_beta   90.00
_cell.angle_gamma   90.00
#
_symmetry.space_group_name_H-M   'P 1'
#
loop_
_entity.id
_entity.type
_entity.pdbx_description
1 polymer ?
#
loop_
_entity_poly.entity_id
_entity_poly.type
_entity_poly.pdbx_seq_one_letter_code
_entity_poly.pdbx_strand_id
1 'polypeptide(L)'
;MTVPSILEDIINLAPAERASGFALLKPLHFVAVGGGPLKPEVGEALVAGGVNVLNHYGATEIGAIAPIFRPGADYDWRYLRLRNDLGLELQQASSEGVPEHEMRYRLVGHPIGWNRPFYIQDEILKRPGSKHVEVKILGRQDDLIVLKTGEKVSPQGIEELLMKDSSIKTAVCVGQGRFELAVLIEPSNTAPADEDQLVDHVWQLVCLANRSVDQHAQISSKHAVIIKPSIKAIPRSDKGSVMRREVHDLFEQEINAAYEAFDLESFASSATLNTENLEDGIISLIGTVLGQDVWFRSEDDLFELGMNSLQATRLARFLNSSLSNLLPRDREDVRITAAFIYQHPSVSSLAKAIRAALSSRSEDDADMQDRTIQMQTLADELVEEIRSDQPRNRIAFDFVDNSSVHYKVVLLTGSTGNLGCHMLGRLVRMRQITRIICLNRVKPGGSVSDLRERQEQVNAASGVVLNSDAWDKIEFVAANTQAPDLGLTQEQRTQLARTVTHVVHLAWPMDFNRKLHSFKPQLQALKALVSLCRDAHLARGGKFNPRLVFASSIAVVRHYPDLTGSSVVPEERLPDPRIAAAIGYAEAKWVCEEFLFRVGQMYADEVTPMVVRIGQLSGPEREGIWKTEEHVPALVKASQMISAFPNLKGNFSWLPVDRAAAALSDILLQDQQMPSRFYHLENPIRQPLADVGTFVIDELKLQQKRPIPFENWLERVAATGYASSLINFFQNEFRSLADGSTALETSASRKASLYLCGESGIGKDLVVEYIRRWKKMGFLT
;
A
#
# COMPACT_ATOMS: atom_id res chain seq x y z
N MET A 1 -17.42 -39.21 25.49
CA MET A 1 -16.73 -38.06 24.87
C MET A 1 -17.57 -36.83 25.16
N THR A 2 -16.95 -35.72 25.49
CA THR A 2 -17.63 -34.48 25.90
C THR A 2 -16.89 -33.26 25.34
N VAL A 3 -17.52 -32.08 25.47
CA VAL A 3 -16.89 -30.79 25.20
C VAL A 3 -16.28 -30.20 26.47
N PRO A 4 -15.26 -29.33 26.38
CA PRO A 4 -14.63 -28.70 27.54
C PRO A 4 -15.61 -28.02 28.50
N SER A 5 -16.63 -27.32 27.97
CA SER A 5 -17.58 -26.54 28.79
C SER A 5 -18.34 -27.39 29.81
N ILE A 6 -18.72 -28.62 29.47
CA ILE A 6 -19.42 -29.52 30.41
C ILE A 6 -18.51 -29.91 31.58
N LEU A 7 -17.21 -30.09 31.34
CA LEU A 7 -16.26 -30.40 32.40
C LEU A 7 -15.97 -29.17 33.27
N GLU A 8 -15.93 -27.99 32.66
CA GLU A 8 -15.85 -26.71 33.38
C GLU A 8 -17.05 -26.53 34.31
N ASP A 9 -18.26 -26.79 33.81
CA ASP A 9 -19.49 -26.71 34.61
C ASP A 9 -19.41 -27.65 35.82
N ILE A 10 -18.97 -28.91 35.63
CA ILE A 10 -18.81 -29.89 36.73
C ILE A 10 -17.82 -29.39 37.78
N ILE A 11 -16.72 -28.76 37.36
CA ILE A 11 -15.72 -28.21 38.29
C ILE A 11 -16.27 -26.97 39.00
N ASN A 12 -17.14 -26.21 38.36
CA ASN A 12 -17.72 -25.01 38.96
C ASN A 12 -18.92 -25.29 39.89
N LEU A 13 -19.42 -26.53 39.94
CA LEU A 13 -20.45 -26.96 40.89
C LEU A 13 -20.03 -26.76 42.36
N ALA A 14 -21.03 -26.70 43.24
CA ALA A 14 -20.83 -26.63 44.69
C ALA A 14 -20.02 -27.84 45.21
N PRO A 15 -19.27 -27.74 46.31
CA PRO A 15 -18.30 -28.77 46.72
C PRO A 15 -18.86 -30.19 46.81
N ALA A 16 -20.08 -30.36 47.32
CA ALA A 16 -20.73 -31.67 47.44
C ALA A 16 -21.11 -32.27 46.07
N GLU A 17 -21.62 -31.43 45.16
CA GLU A 17 -22.02 -31.83 43.81
C GLU A 17 -20.79 -32.08 42.92
N ARG A 18 -19.76 -31.25 43.05
CA ARG A 18 -18.45 -31.45 42.42
C ARG A 18 -17.84 -32.78 42.83
N ALA A 19 -17.81 -33.09 44.13
CA ALA A 19 -17.30 -34.37 44.61
C ALA A 19 -18.08 -35.55 44.01
N SER A 20 -19.40 -35.43 43.89
CA SER A 20 -20.25 -36.41 43.20
C SER A 20 -19.89 -36.55 41.72
N GLY A 21 -19.69 -35.44 41.01
CA GLY A 21 -19.26 -35.44 39.62
C GLY A 21 -17.92 -36.16 39.42
N PHE A 22 -16.93 -35.88 40.28
CA PHE A 22 -15.65 -36.58 40.25
C PHE A 22 -15.79 -38.08 40.55
N ALA A 23 -16.64 -38.46 41.52
CA ALA A 23 -16.91 -39.86 41.83
C ALA A 23 -17.54 -40.62 40.65
N LEU A 24 -18.33 -39.94 39.80
CA LEU A 24 -18.92 -40.52 38.58
C LEU A 24 -17.90 -40.63 37.43
N LEU A 25 -16.97 -39.69 37.30
CA LEU A 25 -15.98 -39.69 36.22
C LEU A 25 -14.80 -40.63 36.48
N LYS A 26 -14.37 -40.77 37.74
CA LYS A 26 -13.22 -41.58 38.15
C LYS A 26 -13.25 -43.06 37.72
N PRO A 27 -14.38 -43.80 37.77
CA PRO A 27 -14.41 -45.20 37.35
C PRO A 27 -14.36 -45.39 35.83
N LEU A 28 -14.49 -44.32 35.04
CA LEU A 28 -14.40 -44.41 33.59
C LEU A 28 -12.96 -44.71 33.17
N HIS A 29 -12.79 -45.54 32.13
CA HIS A 29 -11.46 -45.81 31.57
C HIS A 29 -10.75 -44.51 31.14
N PHE A 30 -11.52 -43.57 30.57
CA PHE A 30 -11.11 -42.21 30.27
C PHE A 30 -12.31 -41.33 29.96
N VAL A 31 -12.10 -40.01 30.05
CA VAL A 31 -12.99 -38.96 29.58
C VAL A 31 -12.34 -38.31 28.36
N ALA A 32 -12.87 -38.61 27.17
CA ALA A 32 -12.42 -37.97 25.95
C ALA A 32 -13.03 -36.56 25.81
N VAL A 33 -12.19 -35.56 25.56
CA VAL A 33 -12.57 -34.17 25.38
C VAL A 33 -12.25 -33.74 23.95
N GLY A 34 -13.19 -33.12 23.26
CA GLY A 34 -12.96 -32.58 21.93
C GLY A 34 -13.87 -31.40 21.60
N GLY A 35 -13.61 -30.76 20.46
CA GLY A 35 -14.37 -29.59 20.01
C GLY A 35 -13.79 -28.23 20.43
N GLY A 36 -12.81 -28.23 21.32
CA GLY A 36 -12.01 -27.07 21.73
C GLY A 36 -10.91 -27.48 22.70
N PRO A 37 -9.90 -26.61 22.95
CA PRO A 37 -8.87 -26.90 23.95
C PRO A 37 -9.46 -26.95 25.36
N LEU A 38 -9.01 -27.90 26.18
CA LEU A 38 -9.37 -27.98 27.59
C LEU A 38 -8.50 -26.99 28.39
N LYS A 39 -9.12 -26.14 29.21
CA LYS A 39 -8.38 -25.19 30.08
C LYS A 39 -7.38 -25.94 30.97
N PRO A 40 -6.14 -25.44 31.14
CA PRO A 40 -5.12 -26.06 31.99
C PRO A 40 -5.62 -26.41 33.39
N GLU A 41 -6.25 -25.44 34.06
CA GLU A 41 -6.76 -25.53 35.43
C GLU A 41 -7.81 -26.65 35.59
N VAL A 42 -8.66 -26.81 34.56
CA VAL A 42 -9.74 -27.81 34.52
C VAL A 42 -9.17 -29.21 34.34
N GLY A 43 -8.25 -29.38 33.39
CA GLY A 43 -7.60 -30.67 33.16
C GLY A 43 -6.71 -31.08 34.34
N GLU A 44 -5.99 -30.14 34.95
CA GLU A 44 -5.19 -30.36 36.16
C GLU A 44 -6.07 -30.82 37.33
N ALA A 45 -7.20 -30.14 37.56
CA ALA A 45 -8.15 -30.52 38.61
C ALA A 45 -8.72 -31.93 38.37
N LEU A 46 -9.12 -32.27 37.15
CA LEU A 46 -9.63 -33.61 36.79
C LEU A 46 -8.59 -34.71 37.02
N VAL A 47 -7.36 -34.50 36.55
CA VAL A 47 -6.27 -35.46 36.71
C VAL A 47 -5.87 -35.60 38.18
N ALA A 48 -5.82 -34.50 38.94
CA ALA A 48 -5.60 -34.53 40.38
C ALA A 48 -6.71 -35.30 41.12
N GLY A 49 -7.95 -35.23 40.62
CA GLY A 49 -9.08 -36.03 41.10
C GLY A 49 -9.07 -37.51 40.67
N GLY A 50 -8.08 -37.94 39.90
CA GLY A 50 -7.92 -39.31 39.44
C GLY A 50 -8.72 -39.67 38.19
N VAL A 51 -9.15 -38.68 37.40
CA VAL A 51 -9.84 -38.89 36.13
C VAL A 51 -8.81 -38.98 34.99
N ASN A 52 -8.85 -40.05 34.21
CA ASN A 52 -8.02 -40.17 33.01
C ASN A 52 -8.61 -39.32 31.88
N VAL A 53 -7.92 -38.26 31.48
CA VAL A 53 -8.38 -37.36 30.40
C VAL A 53 -7.71 -37.76 29.08
N LEU A 54 -8.50 -37.85 28.01
CA LEU A 54 -8.01 -38.07 26.65
C LEU A 54 -8.37 -36.85 25.79
N ASN A 55 -7.38 -36.20 25.19
CA ASN A 55 -7.61 -35.09 24.28
C ASN A 55 -7.88 -35.61 22.87
N HIS A 56 -8.89 -35.07 22.21
CA HIS A 56 -9.36 -35.51 20.90
C HIS A 56 -9.68 -34.32 20.01
N TYR A 57 -9.39 -34.46 18.71
CA TYR A 57 -9.60 -33.41 17.74
C TYR A 57 -10.02 -33.99 16.39
N GLY A 58 -10.81 -33.22 15.66
CA GLY A 58 -11.21 -33.53 14.30
C GLY A 58 -11.62 -32.27 13.54
N ALA A 59 -11.41 -32.29 12.24
CA ALA A 59 -11.85 -31.27 11.31
C ALA A 59 -12.88 -31.87 10.35
N THR A 60 -13.84 -31.06 9.90
CA THR A 60 -14.95 -31.53 9.04
C THR A 60 -14.43 -32.17 7.75
N GLU A 61 -13.35 -31.63 7.21
CA GLU A 61 -12.77 -32.00 5.92
C GLU A 61 -11.97 -33.31 5.96
N ILE A 62 -11.32 -33.62 7.08
CA ILE A 62 -10.41 -34.78 7.22
C ILE A 62 -10.81 -35.77 8.33
N GLY A 63 -11.93 -35.50 9.01
CA GLY A 63 -12.45 -36.34 10.09
C GLY A 63 -11.65 -36.22 11.40
N ALA A 64 -11.75 -37.27 12.22
CA ALA A 64 -11.08 -37.35 13.52
C ALA A 64 -9.58 -37.63 13.33
N ILE A 65 -8.74 -36.63 13.63
CA ILE A 65 -7.28 -36.70 13.43
C ILE A 65 -6.56 -37.34 14.61
N ALA A 66 -7.20 -37.41 15.79
CA ALA A 66 -6.68 -38.12 16.95
C ALA A 66 -7.42 -39.46 17.11
N PRO A 67 -6.76 -40.55 17.55
CA PRO A 67 -7.45 -41.79 17.85
C PRO A 67 -8.12 -41.72 19.22
N ILE A 68 -9.09 -42.61 19.45
CA ILE A 68 -9.65 -42.86 20.78
C ILE A 68 -8.95 -44.09 21.37
N PHE A 69 -8.30 -43.95 22.52
CA PHE A 69 -7.59 -45.03 23.19
C PHE A 69 -7.65 -44.86 24.72
N ARG A 70 -7.30 -45.90 25.47
CA ARG A 70 -7.16 -45.79 26.93
C ARG A 70 -5.81 -45.14 27.25
N PRO A 71 -5.77 -43.93 27.85
CA PRO A 71 -4.53 -43.27 28.24
C PRO A 71 -3.67 -44.15 29.16
N GLY A 72 -2.40 -44.33 28.80
CA GLY A 72 -1.38 -44.95 29.65
C GLY A 72 -0.48 -43.89 30.30
N ALA A 73 0.51 -44.34 31.08
CA ALA A 73 1.49 -43.46 31.72
C ALA A 73 2.39 -42.69 30.71
N ASP A 74 2.42 -43.14 29.45
CA ASP A 74 3.15 -42.50 28.35
C ASP A 74 2.41 -41.31 27.73
N TYR A 75 1.11 -41.15 28.02
CA TYR A 75 0.26 -40.13 27.43
C TYR A 75 0.09 -38.92 28.35
N ASP A 76 0.12 -37.74 27.74
CA ASP A 76 -0.12 -36.46 28.41
C ASP A 76 -1.35 -35.82 27.78
N TRP A 77 -2.38 -35.59 28.59
CA TRP A 77 -3.67 -35.04 28.15
C TRP A 77 -3.55 -33.65 27.53
N ARG A 78 -2.45 -32.93 27.77
CA ARG A 78 -2.18 -31.62 27.14
C ARG A 78 -1.85 -31.73 25.66
N TYR A 79 -1.62 -32.94 25.15
CA TYR A 79 -1.25 -33.20 23.76
C TYR A 79 -2.27 -34.08 23.05
N LEU A 80 -2.45 -33.83 21.75
CA LEU A 80 -3.19 -34.66 20.83
C LEU A 80 -2.25 -35.68 20.22
N ARG A 81 -2.53 -36.97 20.41
CA ARG A 81 -1.84 -38.04 19.68
C ARG A 81 -2.43 -38.13 18.29
N LEU A 82 -1.64 -37.94 17.25
CA LEU A 82 -2.11 -37.99 15.86
C LEU A 82 -2.26 -39.43 15.38
N ARG A 83 -3.27 -39.65 14.54
CA ARG A 83 -3.45 -40.89 13.77
C ARG A 83 -2.33 -41.06 12.75
N ASN A 84 -1.87 -42.29 12.58
CA ASN A 84 -0.85 -42.65 11.59
C ASN A 84 -1.42 -43.24 10.30
N ASP A 85 -2.74 -43.48 10.25
CA ASP A 85 -3.43 -44.11 9.12
C ASP A 85 -4.12 -43.11 8.17
N LEU A 86 -4.11 -41.82 8.49
CA LEU A 86 -4.73 -40.75 7.68
C LEU A 86 -3.73 -39.95 6.81
N GLY A 87 -2.45 -40.36 6.78
CA GLY A 87 -1.41 -39.65 6.04
C GLY A 87 -1.24 -38.19 6.48
N LEU A 88 -1.37 -37.91 7.78
CA LEU A 88 -1.21 -36.56 8.32
C LEU A 88 0.26 -36.13 8.29
N GLU A 89 0.54 -34.94 7.78
CA GLU A 89 1.90 -34.39 7.66
C GLU A 89 2.08 -33.14 8.53
N LEU A 90 3.25 -33.01 9.14
CA LEU A 90 3.65 -31.82 9.90
C LEU A 90 4.58 -30.97 9.02
N GLN A 91 4.08 -29.82 8.57
CA GLN A 91 4.88 -28.87 7.80
C GLN A 91 5.46 -27.80 8.73
N GLN A 92 6.77 -27.58 8.69
CA GLN A 92 7.41 -26.54 9.48
C GLN A 92 6.91 -25.14 9.06
N ALA A 93 6.55 -24.33 10.06
CA ALA A 93 6.09 -22.95 9.87
C ALA A 93 7.12 -21.91 10.34
N SER A 94 8.05 -22.28 11.23
CA SER A 94 9.13 -21.42 11.73
C SER A 94 10.29 -21.28 10.73
N SER A 95 10.92 -20.11 10.68
CA SER A 95 12.16 -19.85 9.93
C SER A 95 13.34 -20.71 10.42
N GLU A 96 14.33 -20.94 9.55
CA GLU A 96 15.52 -21.71 9.90
C GLU A 96 16.28 -21.09 11.09
N GLY A 97 16.70 -21.92 12.06
CA GLY A 97 17.49 -21.49 13.22
C GLY A 97 16.77 -21.44 14.58
N VAL A 98 15.46 -21.71 14.62
CA VAL A 98 14.69 -21.78 15.88
C VAL A 98 15.00 -23.08 16.63
N PRO A 99 15.17 -23.09 17.97
CA PRO A 99 15.36 -24.31 18.75
C PRO A 99 14.22 -25.32 18.57
N GLU A 100 14.53 -26.62 18.57
CA GLU A 100 13.56 -27.69 18.25
C GLU A 100 12.29 -27.68 19.13
N HIS A 101 12.40 -27.22 20.38
CA HIS A 101 11.28 -27.11 21.33
C HIS A 101 10.39 -25.88 21.12
N GLU A 102 10.83 -24.92 20.31
CA GLU A 102 10.07 -23.73 19.89
C GLU A 102 9.62 -23.81 18.41
N MET A 103 10.02 -24.88 17.71
CA MET A 103 9.62 -25.11 16.33
C MET A 103 8.10 -25.26 16.22
N ARG A 104 7.51 -24.42 15.37
CA ARG A 104 6.08 -24.41 15.08
C ARG A 104 5.81 -25.13 13.78
N TYR A 105 4.73 -25.89 13.77
CA TYR A 105 4.30 -26.67 12.62
C TYR A 105 2.88 -26.30 12.22
N ARG A 106 2.48 -26.70 11.02
CA ARG A 106 1.10 -26.76 10.54
C ARG A 106 0.76 -28.20 10.21
N LEU A 107 -0.46 -28.61 10.53
CA LEU A 107 -0.95 -29.95 10.22
C LEU A 107 -1.60 -29.96 8.84
N VAL A 108 -1.16 -30.89 7.99
CA VAL A 108 -1.70 -31.11 6.64
C VAL A 108 -2.38 -32.46 6.61
N GLY A 109 -3.60 -32.49 6.07
CA GLY A 109 -4.35 -33.72 5.85
C GLY A 109 -4.81 -33.84 4.40
N HIS A 110 -5.19 -35.05 3.99
CA HIS A 110 -5.59 -35.35 2.62
C HIS A 110 -7.02 -35.89 2.61
N PRO A 111 -8.05 -35.02 2.45
CA PRO A 111 -9.44 -35.46 2.36
C PRO A 111 -9.65 -36.46 1.23
N ILE A 112 -10.44 -37.51 1.50
CA ILE A 112 -10.79 -38.50 0.49
C ILE A 112 -11.61 -37.83 -0.63
N GLY A 113 -11.17 -37.98 -1.87
CA GLY A 113 -11.83 -37.40 -3.05
C GLY A 113 -11.39 -35.98 -3.41
N TRP A 114 -10.43 -35.40 -2.69
CA TRP A 114 -9.85 -34.09 -3.02
C TRP A 114 -8.51 -34.25 -3.76
N ASN A 115 -8.28 -33.43 -4.79
CA ASN A 115 -7.02 -33.42 -5.55
C ASN A 115 -5.96 -32.50 -4.94
N ARG A 116 -6.21 -31.94 -3.75
CA ARG A 116 -5.31 -31.00 -3.05
C ARG A 116 -5.29 -31.30 -1.55
N PRO A 117 -4.16 -31.07 -0.86
CA PRO A 117 -4.11 -31.15 0.60
C PRO A 117 -5.02 -30.10 1.25
N PHE A 118 -5.49 -30.42 2.45
CA PHE A 118 -6.18 -29.50 3.35
C PHE A 118 -5.24 -29.11 4.49
N TYR A 119 -5.03 -27.81 4.65
CA TYR A 119 -4.16 -27.25 5.68
C TYR A 119 -5.02 -26.88 6.88
N ILE A 120 -4.83 -27.55 8.01
CA ILE A 120 -5.44 -27.11 9.26
C ILE A 120 -4.77 -25.82 9.67
N GLN A 121 -5.58 -24.81 9.98
CA GLN A 121 -5.14 -23.46 10.32
C GLN A 121 -4.63 -23.35 11.78
N ASP A 122 -4.44 -24.48 12.46
CA ASP A 122 -3.90 -24.53 13.81
C ASP A 122 -2.39 -24.36 13.78
N GLU A 123 -1.88 -23.50 14.66
CA GLU A 123 -0.46 -23.46 14.97
C GLU A 123 -0.15 -24.49 16.04
N ILE A 124 0.80 -25.38 15.77
CA ILE A 124 1.04 -26.56 16.61
C ILE A 124 2.50 -26.73 17.01
N LEU A 125 2.70 -27.29 18.20
CA LEU A 125 4.00 -27.61 18.79
C LEU A 125 4.10 -29.10 19.03
N LYS A 126 5.20 -29.73 18.60
CA LYS A 126 5.41 -31.18 18.76
C LYS A 126 5.93 -31.48 20.16
N ARG A 127 5.42 -32.54 20.80
CA ARG A 127 5.92 -33.02 22.10
C ARG A 127 7.35 -33.54 21.97
N PRO A 128 8.35 -32.94 22.63
CA PRO A 128 9.71 -33.45 22.59
C PRO A 128 9.81 -34.85 23.20
N GLY A 129 10.56 -35.75 22.56
CA GLY A 129 10.88 -37.07 23.10
C GLY A 129 9.72 -38.09 23.19
N SER A 130 8.55 -37.80 22.60
CA SER A 130 7.45 -38.77 22.57
C SER A 130 7.69 -39.91 21.56
N LYS A 131 7.26 -41.13 21.92
CA LYS A 131 7.27 -42.30 21.02
C LYS A 131 6.20 -42.21 19.92
N HIS A 132 5.20 -41.36 20.12
CA HIS A 132 4.12 -41.11 19.16
C HIS A 132 4.21 -39.69 18.62
N VAL A 133 3.56 -39.42 17.49
CA VAL A 133 3.42 -38.04 17.00
C VAL A 133 2.34 -37.36 17.85
N GLU A 134 2.79 -36.61 18.85
CA GLU A 134 1.93 -35.89 19.77
C GLU A 134 2.15 -34.38 19.61
N VAL A 135 1.06 -33.63 19.49
CA VAL A 135 1.08 -32.20 19.21
C VAL A 135 0.20 -31.42 20.17
N LYS A 136 0.61 -30.21 20.52
CA LYS A 136 -0.17 -29.24 21.29
C LYS A 136 -0.62 -28.14 20.33
N ILE A 137 -1.91 -27.80 20.36
CA ILE A 137 -2.44 -26.64 19.64
C ILE A 137 -2.11 -25.39 20.45
N LEU A 138 -1.47 -24.41 19.81
CA LEU A 138 -1.11 -23.11 20.40
C LEU A 138 -2.15 -22.04 20.10
N GLY A 139 -2.78 -22.09 18.94
CA GLY A 139 -3.76 -21.11 18.48
C GLY A 139 -4.23 -21.40 17.05
N ARG A 140 -5.17 -20.60 16.56
CA ARG A 140 -5.78 -20.72 15.23
C ARG A 140 -5.46 -19.48 14.38
N GLN A 141 -4.97 -19.68 13.16
CA GLN A 141 -4.66 -18.58 12.23
C GLN A 141 -5.93 -17.88 11.71
N ASP A 142 -7.08 -18.54 11.73
CA ASP A 142 -8.37 -17.98 11.34
C ASP A 142 -9.12 -17.28 12.48
N ASP A 143 -8.57 -17.29 13.70
CA ASP A 143 -9.09 -16.56 14.87
C ASP A 143 -8.44 -15.18 15.05
N LEU A 144 -7.56 -14.78 14.13
CA LEU A 144 -6.89 -13.48 14.14
C LEU A 144 -7.85 -12.37 13.72
N ILE A 145 -7.93 -11.32 14.54
CA ILE A 145 -8.63 -10.09 14.21
C ILE A 145 -7.67 -9.23 13.38
N VAL A 146 -8.08 -8.91 12.16
CA VAL A 146 -7.31 -8.00 11.29
C VAL A 146 -7.89 -6.60 11.45
N LEU A 147 -7.12 -5.73 12.10
CA LEU A 147 -7.48 -4.33 12.26
C LEU A 147 -7.39 -3.60 10.91
N LYS A 148 -8.04 -2.44 10.81
CA LYS A 148 -7.98 -1.56 9.63
C LYS A 148 -6.58 -1.04 9.33
N THR A 149 -5.68 -1.09 10.31
CA THR A 149 -4.24 -0.83 10.16
C THR A 149 -3.50 -1.93 9.41
N GLY A 150 -4.10 -3.12 9.26
CA GLY A 150 -3.45 -4.32 8.73
C GLY A 150 -2.78 -5.18 9.80
N GLU A 151 -2.70 -4.69 11.05
CA GLU A 151 -2.17 -5.45 12.18
C GLU A 151 -3.08 -6.64 12.51
N LYS A 152 -2.45 -7.77 12.84
CA LYS A 152 -3.14 -9.03 13.15
C LYS A 152 -3.05 -9.29 14.65
N VAL A 153 -4.20 -9.24 15.31
CA VAL A 153 -4.28 -9.43 16.76
C VAL A 153 -4.88 -10.79 17.09
N SER A 154 -4.22 -11.54 17.98
CA SER A 154 -4.78 -12.75 18.57
C SER A 154 -5.64 -12.39 19.78
N PRO A 155 -6.96 -12.67 19.78
CA PRO A 155 -7.86 -12.26 20.85
C PRO A 155 -7.78 -13.14 22.10
N GLN A 156 -7.29 -14.39 21.98
CA GLN A 156 -7.39 -15.42 23.02
C GLN A 156 -6.81 -15.00 24.36
N GLY A 157 -5.63 -14.36 24.37
CA GLY A 157 -4.97 -13.96 25.62
C GLY A 157 -5.80 -12.97 26.45
N ILE A 158 -6.47 -12.02 25.78
CA ILE A 158 -7.32 -11.02 26.44
C ILE A 158 -8.62 -11.69 26.92
N GLU A 159 -9.28 -12.45 26.04
CA GLU A 159 -10.53 -13.14 26.34
C GLU A 159 -10.37 -14.10 27.54
N GLU A 160 -9.30 -14.90 27.58
CA GLU A 160 -9.02 -15.84 28.67
C GLU A 160 -8.75 -15.14 30.00
N LEU A 161 -8.00 -14.02 29.99
CA LEU A 161 -7.69 -13.29 31.21
C LEU A 161 -8.94 -12.67 31.82
N LEU A 162 -9.81 -12.09 31.00
CA LEU A 162 -11.08 -11.53 31.44
C LEU A 162 -12.01 -12.62 32.00
N MET A 163 -12.11 -13.77 31.33
CA MET A 163 -12.96 -14.90 31.77
C MET A 163 -12.50 -15.60 33.05
N LYS A 164 -11.35 -15.23 33.64
CA LYS A 164 -10.94 -15.69 34.99
C LYS A 164 -11.73 -15.03 36.11
N ASP A 165 -12.29 -13.85 35.86
CA ASP A 165 -13.09 -13.14 36.83
C ASP A 165 -14.50 -13.74 36.92
N SER A 166 -15.00 -14.00 38.13
CA SER A 166 -16.29 -14.67 38.33
C SER A 166 -17.48 -13.84 37.84
N SER A 167 -17.34 -12.51 37.70
CA SER A 167 -18.40 -11.64 37.15
C SER A 167 -18.59 -11.77 35.63
N ILE A 168 -17.65 -12.39 34.91
CA ILE A 168 -17.67 -12.50 33.46
C ILE A 168 -17.95 -13.95 33.05
N LYS A 169 -19.09 -14.18 32.39
CA LYS A 169 -19.45 -15.50 31.84
C LYS A 169 -18.74 -15.76 30.52
N THR A 170 -18.67 -14.74 29.66
CA THR A 170 -17.99 -14.83 28.35
C THR A 170 -17.41 -13.47 27.98
N ALA A 171 -16.18 -13.44 27.48
CA ALA A 171 -15.59 -12.26 26.84
C ALA A 171 -15.28 -12.56 25.37
N VAL A 172 -15.60 -11.64 24.47
CA VAL A 172 -15.35 -11.77 23.03
C VAL A 172 -14.70 -10.50 22.52
N CYS A 173 -13.45 -10.57 22.09
CA CYS A 173 -12.78 -9.45 21.43
C CYS A 173 -13.35 -9.27 20.03
N VAL A 174 -13.59 -8.02 19.67
CA VAL A 174 -14.10 -7.58 18.37
C VAL A 174 -13.24 -6.44 17.84
N GLY A 175 -13.29 -6.19 16.54
CA GLY A 175 -12.48 -5.16 15.90
C GLY A 175 -12.08 -5.44 14.46
N GLN A 176 -12.69 -6.43 13.80
CA GLN A 176 -12.42 -6.75 12.40
C GLN A 176 -12.69 -5.52 11.52
N GLY A 177 -11.67 -5.06 10.79
CA GLY A 177 -11.77 -3.87 9.96
C GLY A 177 -11.96 -2.55 10.73
N ARG A 178 -11.72 -2.55 12.05
CA ARG A 178 -11.73 -1.36 12.92
C ARG A 178 -10.31 -0.95 13.29
N PHE A 179 -10.12 0.28 13.72
CA PHE A 179 -8.78 0.78 14.02
C PHE A 179 -8.20 0.23 15.32
N GLU A 180 -9.06 -0.15 16.27
CA GLU A 180 -8.68 -0.59 17.61
C GLU A 180 -9.60 -1.73 18.06
N LEU A 181 -9.14 -2.53 19.03
CA LEU A 181 -9.95 -3.59 19.61
C LEU A 181 -11.00 -3.06 20.57
N ALA A 182 -12.13 -3.75 20.62
CA ALA A 182 -13.15 -3.63 21.65
C ALA A 182 -13.46 -5.02 22.23
N VAL A 183 -14.15 -5.08 23.36
CA VAL A 183 -14.54 -6.33 24.00
C VAL A 183 -16.02 -6.34 24.34
N LEU A 184 -16.70 -7.40 23.92
CA LEU A 184 -18.09 -7.71 24.28
C LEU A 184 -18.11 -8.66 25.48
N ILE A 185 -18.83 -8.29 26.52
CA ILE A 185 -18.93 -9.02 27.79
C ILE A 185 -20.34 -9.56 27.98
N GLU A 186 -20.44 -10.87 28.18
CA GLU A 186 -21.62 -11.52 28.75
C GLU A 186 -21.43 -11.61 30.27
N PRO A 187 -22.21 -10.87 31.08
CA PRO A 187 -22.10 -10.95 32.53
C PRO A 187 -22.58 -12.30 33.07
N SER A 188 -22.00 -12.73 34.19
CA SER A 188 -22.47 -13.88 34.96
C SER A 188 -23.53 -13.47 36.00
N ASN A 189 -24.12 -14.44 36.69
CA ASN A 189 -25.09 -14.17 37.77
C ASN A 189 -24.48 -13.48 39.00
N THR A 190 -23.14 -13.43 39.10
CA THR A 190 -22.41 -12.77 40.19
C THR A 190 -21.90 -11.38 39.79
N ALA A 191 -22.24 -10.89 38.60
CA ALA A 191 -21.91 -9.54 38.17
C ALA A 191 -22.68 -8.48 38.98
N PRO A 192 -22.11 -7.26 39.15
CA PRO A 192 -22.86 -6.12 39.67
C PRO A 192 -24.14 -5.87 38.87
N ALA A 193 -25.23 -5.53 39.58
CA ALA A 193 -26.52 -5.21 38.94
C ALA A 193 -26.51 -3.86 38.20
N ASP A 194 -25.56 -2.99 38.57
CA ASP A 194 -25.31 -1.70 37.94
C ASP A 194 -24.32 -1.88 36.79
N GLU A 195 -24.76 -1.54 35.57
CA GLU A 195 -23.98 -1.70 34.34
C GLU A 195 -22.72 -0.84 34.36
N ASP A 196 -22.78 0.39 34.89
CA ASP A 196 -21.63 1.29 34.92
C ASP A 196 -20.53 0.76 35.85
N GLN A 197 -20.93 0.19 37.00
CA GLN A 197 -19.99 -0.45 37.93
C GLN A 197 -19.36 -1.70 37.33
N LEU A 198 -20.12 -2.48 36.56
CA LEU A 198 -19.59 -3.62 35.84
C LEU A 198 -18.60 -3.17 34.75
N VAL A 199 -18.91 -2.14 33.97
CA VAL A 199 -18.00 -1.59 32.96
C VAL A 199 -16.70 -1.08 33.61
N ASP A 200 -16.79 -0.39 34.75
CA ASP A 200 -15.61 0.04 35.52
C ASP A 200 -14.74 -1.12 35.99
N HIS A 201 -15.37 -2.17 36.53
CA HIS A 201 -14.67 -3.38 36.96
C HIS A 201 -13.97 -4.08 35.78
N VAL A 202 -14.69 -4.27 34.67
CA VAL A 202 -14.14 -4.87 33.45
C VAL A 202 -12.99 -4.02 32.92
N TRP A 203 -13.11 -2.69 32.91
CA TRP A 203 -12.07 -1.80 32.43
C TRP A 203 -10.77 -1.93 33.23
N GLN A 204 -10.85 -2.15 34.55
CA GLN A 204 -9.67 -2.45 35.37
C GLN A 204 -9.01 -3.77 34.96
N LEU A 205 -9.80 -4.80 34.65
CA LEU A 205 -9.29 -6.07 34.16
C LEU A 205 -8.67 -5.94 32.75
N VAL A 206 -9.28 -5.14 31.87
CA VAL A 206 -8.73 -4.80 30.56
C VAL A 206 -7.40 -4.07 30.68
N CYS A 207 -7.27 -3.11 31.60
CA CYS A 207 -6.00 -2.44 31.89
C CYS A 207 -4.89 -3.41 32.33
N LEU A 208 -5.25 -4.49 33.05
CA LEU A 208 -4.31 -5.56 33.42
C LEU A 208 -3.94 -6.42 32.21
N ALA A 209 -4.93 -6.81 31.40
CA ALA A 209 -4.72 -7.59 30.18
C ALA A 209 -3.84 -6.86 29.16
N ASN A 210 -4.03 -5.55 29.00
CA ASN A 210 -3.24 -4.70 28.11
C ASN A 210 -1.73 -4.75 28.39
N ARG A 211 -1.31 -5.02 29.63
CA ARG A 211 0.12 -5.13 30.00
C ARG A 211 0.78 -6.39 29.45
N SER A 212 -0.01 -7.37 29.01
CA SER A 212 0.44 -8.67 28.53
C SER A 212 0.36 -8.85 27.02
N VAL A 213 -0.05 -7.80 26.29
CA VAL A 213 -0.20 -7.80 24.82
C VAL A 213 0.55 -6.61 24.20
N ASP A 214 0.88 -6.75 22.92
CA ASP A 214 1.54 -5.71 22.14
C ASP A 214 0.71 -4.43 22.05
N GLN A 215 1.36 -3.28 21.85
CA GLN A 215 0.70 -1.96 21.84
C GLN A 215 -0.49 -1.88 20.89
N HIS A 216 -0.41 -2.51 19.72
CA HIS A 216 -1.48 -2.52 18.71
C HIS A 216 -2.66 -3.45 19.05
N ALA A 217 -2.50 -4.32 20.07
CA ALA A 217 -3.51 -5.23 20.58
C ALA A 217 -4.18 -4.73 21.86
N GLN A 218 -3.79 -3.56 22.37
CA GLN A 218 -4.34 -2.98 23.59
C GLN A 218 -5.71 -2.34 23.32
N ILE A 219 -6.65 -2.53 24.25
CA ILE A 219 -7.94 -1.83 24.25
C ILE A 219 -7.73 -0.49 24.97
N SER A 220 -7.90 0.62 24.25
CA SER A 220 -7.42 1.95 24.66
C SER A 220 -8.41 2.77 25.51
N SER A 221 -9.69 2.41 25.55
CA SER A 221 -10.74 3.18 26.23
C SER A 221 -11.77 2.30 26.93
N LYS A 222 -12.33 2.82 28.03
CA LYS A 222 -13.46 2.24 28.76
C LYS A 222 -14.70 2.10 27.88
N HIS A 223 -14.91 3.00 26.91
CA HIS A 223 -16.04 2.90 25.98
C HIS A 223 -15.93 1.74 24.97
N ALA A 224 -14.77 1.12 24.86
CA ALA A 224 -14.58 -0.10 24.07
C ALA A 224 -15.01 -1.38 24.84
N VAL A 225 -15.52 -1.25 26.07
CA VAL A 225 -16.17 -2.31 26.82
C VAL A 225 -17.67 -2.28 26.54
N ILE A 226 -18.17 -3.35 25.92
CA ILE A 226 -19.57 -3.49 25.49
C ILE A 226 -20.24 -4.53 26.37
N ILE A 227 -21.31 -4.17 27.08
CA ILE A 227 -22.10 -5.14 27.83
C ILE A 227 -23.18 -5.74 26.92
N LYS A 228 -23.25 -7.07 26.85
CA LYS A 228 -24.23 -7.80 26.04
C LYS A 228 -25.66 -7.45 26.49
N PRO A 229 -26.52 -6.90 25.62
CA PRO A 229 -27.93 -6.66 25.94
C PRO A 229 -28.64 -7.94 26.39
N SER A 230 -29.51 -7.84 27.40
CA SER A 230 -30.22 -8.99 27.98
C SER A 230 -31.05 -9.77 26.96
N ILE A 231 -31.55 -9.10 25.93
CA ILE A 231 -32.37 -9.67 24.85
C ILE A 231 -31.59 -10.50 23.81
N LYS A 232 -30.27 -10.33 23.70
CA LYS A 232 -29.43 -11.02 22.72
C LYS A 232 -28.62 -12.13 23.40
N ALA A 233 -28.40 -13.25 22.72
CA ALA A 233 -27.52 -14.32 23.17
C ALA A 233 -26.25 -14.34 22.32
N ILE A 234 -25.11 -14.70 22.91
CA ILE A 234 -23.87 -14.90 22.14
C ILE A 234 -24.02 -16.17 21.29
N PRO A 235 -23.91 -16.08 19.95
CA PRO A 235 -23.95 -17.26 19.08
C PRO A 235 -22.85 -18.26 19.42
N ARG A 236 -23.25 -19.53 19.57
CA ARG A 236 -22.36 -20.63 19.90
C ARG A 236 -22.65 -21.80 18.96
N SER A 237 -21.60 -22.53 18.62
CA SER A 237 -21.73 -23.77 17.85
C SER A 237 -22.38 -24.87 18.71
N ASP A 238 -22.75 -25.99 18.09
CA ASP A 238 -23.20 -27.20 18.78
C ASP A 238 -22.18 -27.72 19.82
N LYS A 239 -20.91 -27.27 19.73
CA LYS A 239 -19.82 -27.60 20.65
C LYS A 239 -19.65 -26.57 21.78
N GLY A 240 -20.50 -25.55 21.85
CA GLY A 240 -20.46 -24.48 22.85
C GLY A 240 -19.41 -23.38 22.58
N SER A 241 -18.65 -23.47 21.49
CA SER A 241 -17.64 -22.47 21.11
C SER A 241 -18.29 -21.22 20.55
N VAL A 242 -17.78 -20.04 20.91
CA VAL A 242 -18.28 -18.75 20.40
C VAL A 242 -18.06 -18.67 18.89
N MET A 243 -19.10 -18.27 18.15
CA MET A 243 -19.04 -18.08 16.70
C MET A 243 -18.78 -16.60 16.40
N ARG A 244 -17.52 -16.14 16.49
CA ARG A 244 -17.14 -14.71 16.49
C ARG A 244 -17.66 -13.91 15.29
N ARG A 245 -17.73 -14.53 14.10
CA ARG A 245 -18.32 -13.88 12.93
C ARG A 245 -19.80 -13.59 13.12
N GLU A 246 -20.55 -14.54 13.66
CA GLU A 246 -21.98 -14.38 13.95
C GLU A 246 -22.20 -13.42 15.13
N VAL A 247 -21.29 -13.39 16.11
CA VAL A 247 -21.27 -12.35 17.15
C VAL A 247 -21.13 -10.97 16.52
N HIS A 248 -20.17 -10.79 15.62
CA HIS A 248 -19.97 -9.50 14.95
C HIS A 248 -21.25 -9.05 14.22
N ASP A 249 -21.88 -9.96 13.47
CA ASP A 249 -23.09 -9.66 12.71
C ASP A 249 -24.30 -9.37 13.62
N LEU A 250 -24.46 -10.10 14.74
CA LEU A 250 -25.59 -9.93 15.66
C LEU A 250 -25.48 -8.67 16.54
N PHE A 251 -24.25 -8.31 16.92
CA PHE A 251 -23.94 -7.18 17.80
C PHE A 251 -23.41 -5.95 17.04
N GLU A 252 -23.60 -5.89 15.72
CA GLU A 252 -23.07 -4.82 14.87
C GLU A 252 -23.47 -3.42 15.36
N GLN A 253 -24.71 -3.25 15.82
CA GLN A 253 -25.21 -1.96 16.33
C GLN A 253 -24.49 -1.52 17.60
N GLU A 254 -24.33 -2.43 18.56
CA GLU A 254 -23.65 -2.16 19.83
C GLU A 254 -22.16 -1.90 19.61
N ILE A 255 -21.54 -2.67 18.71
CA ILE A 255 -20.14 -2.48 18.30
C ILE A 255 -19.98 -1.10 17.66
N ASN A 256 -20.86 -0.71 16.73
CA ASN A 256 -20.83 0.62 16.12
C ASN A 256 -20.99 1.74 17.16
N ALA A 257 -21.96 1.62 18.06
CA ALA A 257 -22.22 2.61 19.10
C ALA A 257 -21.01 2.78 20.05
N ALA A 258 -20.34 1.68 20.40
CA ALA A 258 -19.13 1.71 21.21
C ALA A 258 -17.99 2.45 20.48
N TYR A 259 -17.80 2.20 19.18
CA TYR A 259 -16.80 2.94 18.38
C TYR A 259 -17.16 4.41 18.17
N GLU A 260 -18.45 4.75 18.07
CA GLU A 260 -18.92 6.14 18.00
C GLU A 260 -18.69 6.87 19.32
N ALA A 261 -19.00 6.24 20.46
CA ALA A 261 -18.74 6.80 21.80
C ALA A 261 -17.24 6.96 22.07
N PHE A 262 -16.44 5.99 21.64
CA PHE A 262 -14.98 6.04 21.66
C PHE A 262 -14.41 7.22 20.85
N ASP A 263 -14.94 7.44 19.64
CA ASP A 263 -14.58 8.59 18.82
C ASP A 263 -15.02 9.90 19.53
N LEU A 264 -16.21 9.95 20.14
CA LEU A 264 -16.76 11.10 20.89
C LEU A 264 -15.98 11.52 22.14
N GLU A 265 -15.52 10.57 22.96
CA GLU A 265 -14.70 10.86 24.15
C GLU A 265 -13.31 11.38 23.74
N SER A 266 -12.74 10.83 22.66
CA SER A 266 -11.53 11.38 22.04
C SER A 266 -11.72 12.81 21.52
N PHE A 267 -12.94 13.19 21.09
CA PHE A 267 -13.27 14.57 20.67
C PHE A 267 -13.45 15.56 21.84
N ALA A 268 -13.91 15.13 23.02
CA ALA A 268 -14.19 16.02 24.15
C ALA A 268 -12.93 16.53 24.88
N SER A 269 -11.81 15.81 24.76
CA SER A 269 -10.56 16.16 25.42
C SER A 269 -9.72 17.21 24.68
N SER A 270 -10.08 17.58 23.45
CA SER A 270 -9.30 18.53 22.63
C SER A 270 -9.99 19.88 22.48
N ALA A 271 -9.23 20.95 22.75
CA ALA A 271 -9.67 22.34 22.81
C ALA A 271 -10.58 22.80 21.65
N THR A 272 -11.56 23.64 21.96
CA THR A 272 -12.39 24.36 20.99
C THR A 272 -11.51 25.30 20.16
N LEU A 273 -11.47 25.13 18.84
CA LEU A 273 -10.72 26.01 17.93
C LEU A 273 -11.51 27.30 17.70
N ASN A 274 -10.85 28.46 17.76
CA ASN A 274 -11.40 29.73 17.31
C ASN A 274 -10.53 30.33 16.18
N THR A 275 -11.06 31.32 15.47
CA THR A 275 -10.37 31.94 14.32
C THR A 275 -9.11 32.72 14.70
N GLU A 276 -8.99 33.15 15.96
CA GLU A 276 -7.87 33.93 16.49
C GLU A 276 -6.69 33.06 16.97
N ASN A 277 -6.94 31.81 17.37
CA ASN A 277 -5.96 30.85 17.90
C ASN A 277 -5.79 29.58 17.04
N LEU A 278 -6.23 29.63 15.78
CA LEU A 278 -6.37 28.46 14.92
C LEU A 278 -5.08 27.68 14.73
N GLU A 279 -3.94 28.35 14.56
CA GLU A 279 -2.64 27.70 14.36
C GLU A 279 -2.15 26.99 15.62
N ASP A 280 -2.24 27.63 16.78
CA ASP A 280 -1.88 27.02 18.08
C ASP A 280 -2.76 25.81 18.40
N GLY A 281 -4.05 25.91 18.10
CA GLY A 281 -4.97 24.81 18.28
C GLY A 281 -4.75 23.66 17.29
N ILE A 282 -4.38 23.95 16.04
CA ILE A 282 -3.95 22.94 15.07
C ILE A 282 -2.67 22.25 15.53
N ILE A 283 -1.68 22.99 16.06
CA ILE A 283 -0.44 22.42 16.63
C ILE A 283 -0.76 21.45 17.78
N SER A 284 -1.66 21.85 18.69
CA SER A 284 -2.10 21.00 19.80
C SER A 284 -2.75 19.70 19.30
N LEU A 285 -3.63 19.81 18.29
CA LEU A 285 -4.27 18.66 17.66
C LEU A 285 -3.29 17.72 16.98
N ILE A 286 -2.29 18.27 16.29
CA ILE A 286 -1.22 17.50 15.66
C ILE A 286 -0.39 16.78 16.72
N GLY A 287 -0.07 17.42 17.85
CA GLY A 287 0.62 16.80 18.98
C GLY A 287 -0.13 15.59 19.53
N THR A 288 -1.47 15.65 19.58
CA THR A 288 -2.31 14.51 19.97
C THR A 288 -2.29 13.37 18.93
N VAL A 289 -2.17 13.70 17.64
CA VAL A 289 -2.17 12.72 16.54
C VAL A 289 -0.79 12.06 16.33
N LEU A 290 0.29 12.81 16.52
CA LEU A 290 1.67 12.38 16.30
C LEU A 290 2.39 11.89 17.57
N GLY A 291 1.82 12.16 18.76
CA GLY A 291 2.46 11.92 20.06
C GLY A 291 3.15 13.18 20.60
N GLN A 292 3.13 13.39 21.92
CA GLN A 292 3.42 14.69 22.56
C GLN A 292 4.89 15.18 22.50
N ASP A 293 5.79 14.51 21.77
CA ASP A 293 7.23 14.84 21.73
C ASP A 293 7.76 15.33 20.36
N VAL A 294 6.88 15.62 19.39
CA VAL A 294 7.31 16.08 18.06
C VAL A 294 7.41 17.61 18.01
N TRP A 295 8.63 18.14 17.91
CA TRP A 295 8.87 19.57 17.64
C TRP A 295 8.89 19.85 16.13
N PHE A 296 8.09 20.82 15.68
CA PHE A 296 8.03 21.24 14.28
C PHE A 296 7.64 22.72 14.16
N ARG A 297 7.95 23.33 13.01
CA ARG A 297 7.59 24.71 12.66
C ARG A 297 6.23 24.75 11.94
N SER A 298 5.56 25.91 11.96
CA SER A 298 4.24 26.08 11.32
C SER A 298 4.24 25.77 9.81
N GLU A 299 5.38 25.94 9.14
CA GLU A 299 5.56 25.72 7.70
C GLU A 299 6.04 24.29 7.35
N ASP A 300 6.35 23.45 8.35
CA ASP A 300 6.87 22.12 8.10
C ASP A 300 5.75 21.19 7.60
N ASP A 301 6.08 20.35 6.62
CA ASP A 301 5.14 19.37 6.06
C ASP A 301 4.95 18.20 7.05
N LEU A 302 3.71 18.02 7.50
CA LEU A 302 3.32 17.04 8.50
C LEU A 302 3.61 15.61 8.04
N PHE A 303 3.50 15.31 6.74
CA PHE A 303 3.77 13.98 6.20
C PHE A 303 5.28 13.68 6.15
N GLU A 304 6.10 14.71 5.91
CA GLU A 304 7.56 14.60 6.01
C GLU A 304 8.01 14.42 7.48
N LEU A 305 7.23 14.91 8.45
CA LEU A 305 7.42 14.68 9.90
C LEU A 305 6.92 13.30 10.38
N GLY A 306 6.48 12.44 9.48
CA GLY A 306 6.04 11.08 9.80
C GLY A 306 4.53 10.91 9.91
N MET A 307 3.72 11.94 9.60
CA MET A 307 2.27 11.79 9.50
C MET A 307 1.92 10.81 8.37
N ASN A 308 1.16 9.78 8.69
CA ASN A 308 0.66 8.80 7.71
C ASN A 308 -0.83 9.02 7.40
N SER A 309 -1.38 8.26 6.45
CA SER A 309 -2.78 8.39 6.01
C SER A 309 -3.81 8.19 7.12
N LEU A 310 -3.49 7.36 8.13
CA LEU A 310 -4.33 7.14 9.29
C LEU A 310 -4.33 8.38 10.20
N GLN A 311 -3.15 8.92 10.48
CA GLN A 311 -2.99 10.15 11.26
C GLN A 311 -3.65 11.35 10.58
N ALA A 312 -3.52 11.49 9.26
CA ALA A 312 -4.23 12.52 8.49
C ALA A 312 -5.75 12.37 8.58
N THR A 313 -6.27 11.14 8.54
CA THR A 313 -7.71 10.88 8.71
C THR A 313 -8.18 11.23 10.13
N ARG A 314 -7.37 10.93 11.15
CA ARG A 314 -7.64 11.29 12.55
C ARG A 314 -7.64 12.81 12.73
N LEU A 315 -6.62 13.50 12.21
CA LEU A 315 -6.52 14.96 12.25
C LEU A 315 -7.70 15.64 11.54
N ALA A 316 -8.12 15.15 10.37
CA ALA A 316 -9.27 15.68 9.64
C ALA A 316 -10.55 15.59 10.48
N ARG A 317 -10.71 14.47 11.19
CA ARG A 317 -11.86 14.24 12.07
C ARG A 317 -11.84 15.20 13.26
N PHE A 318 -10.70 15.36 13.91
CA PHE A 318 -10.52 16.30 15.02
C PHE A 318 -10.78 17.76 14.60
N LEU A 319 -10.33 18.17 13.41
CA LEU A 319 -10.58 19.51 12.91
C LEU A 319 -12.07 19.75 12.64
N ASN A 320 -12.77 18.80 12.00
CA ASN A 320 -14.21 18.92 11.77
C ASN A 320 -15.01 18.99 13.07
N SER A 321 -14.63 18.23 14.10
CA SER A 321 -15.31 18.27 15.40
C SER A 321 -15.03 19.58 16.13
N SER A 322 -13.79 20.06 16.15
CA SER A 322 -13.43 21.29 16.85
C SER A 322 -13.97 22.55 16.15
N LEU A 323 -14.24 22.48 14.84
CA LEU A 323 -14.82 23.56 14.04
C LEU A 323 -16.35 23.42 13.85
N SER A 324 -16.99 22.42 14.46
CA SER A 324 -18.43 22.13 14.25
C SER A 324 -19.37 23.26 14.66
N ASN A 325 -18.92 24.17 15.53
CA ASN A 325 -19.66 25.36 15.94
C ASN A 325 -19.45 26.57 15.01
N LEU A 326 -18.43 26.52 14.14
CA LEU A 326 -18.06 27.58 13.19
C LEU A 326 -18.45 27.22 11.75
N LEU A 327 -18.62 25.93 11.45
CA LEU A 327 -19.08 25.43 10.15
C LEU A 327 -20.62 25.35 10.11
N PRO A 328 -21.29 25.92 9.10
CA PRO A 328 -22.74 25.74 8.93
C PRO A 328 -23.09 24.26 8.74
N ARG A 329 -24.07 23.75 9.50
CA ARG A 329 -24.48 22.33 9.48
C ARG A 329 -25.03 21.84 8.13
N ASP A 330 -25.35 22.76 7.22
CA ASP A 330 -26.09 22.49 5.98
C ASP A 330 -25.21 22.45 4.72
N ARG A 331 -23.87 22.45 4.89
CA ARG A 331 -22.89 22.57 3.79
C ARG A 331 -21.90 21.39 3.77
N GLU A 332 -22.22 20.35 2.99
CA GLU A 332 -21.34 19.17 2.78
C GLU A 332 -20.02 19.53 2.07
N ASP A 333 -19.99 20.66 1.37
CA ASP A 333 -18.88 21.22 0.58
C ASP A 333 -17.68 21.73 1.42
N VAL A 334 -17.85 21.94 2.72
CA VAL A 334 -16.82 22.55 3.60
C VAL A 334 -16.19 21.53 4.56
N ARG A 335 -16.41 20.23 4.36
CA ARG A 335 -15.92 19.18 5.27
C ARG A 335 -14.41 18.95 5.07
N ILE A 336 -13.63 19.10 6.14
CA ILE A 336 -12.18 18.87 6.14
C ILE A 336 -11.95 17.36 6.01
N THR A 337 -11.46 16.88 4.87
CA THR A 337 -11.16 15.45 4.67
C THR A 337 -9.68 15.15 4.88
N ALA A 338 -9.30 13.86 4.91
CA ALA A 338 -7.89 13.51 4.82
C ALA A 338 -7.25 14.13 3.56
N ALA A 339 -7.98 14.12 2.43
CA ALA A 339 -7.54 14.76 1.20
C ALA A 339 -7.31 16.28 1.39
N PHE A 340 -8.16 16.97 2.16
CA PHE A 340 -7.95 18.39 2.49
C PHE A 340 -6.63 18.61 3.27
N ILE A 341 -6.27 17.73 4.20
CA ILE A 341 -4.99 17.81 4.91
C ILE A 341 -3.81 17.49 3.99
N TYR A 342 -3.96 16.52 3.08
CA TYR A 342 -2.97 16.28 2.03
C TYR A 342 -2.77 17.51 1.12
N GLN A 343 -3.82 18.30 0.91
CA GLN A 343 -3.77 19.53 0.12
C GLN A 343 -3.15 20.70 0.90
N HIS A 344 -3.22 20.67 2.24
CA HIS A 344 -2.73 21.69 3.15
C HIS A 344 -1.87 21.06 4.27
N PRO A 345 -0.67 20.56 3.93
CA PRO A 345 0.08 19.63 4.78
C PRO A 345 0.88 20.31 5.89
N SER A 346 0.79 21.63 6.08
CA SER A 346 1.46 22.36 7.16
C SER A 346 0.44 23.09 8.04
N VAL A 347 0.81 23.47 9.26
CA VAL A 347 -0.07 24.24 10.17
C VAL A 347 -0.52 25.55 9.51
N SER A 348 0.43 26.28 8.91
CA SER A 348 0.19 27.56 8.24
C SER A 348 -0.79 27.43 7.06
N SER A 349 -0.58 26.44 6.19
CA SER A 349 -1.41 26.20 5.00
C SER A 349 -2.80 25.70 5.38
N LEU A 350 -2.89 24.83 6.39
CA LEU A 350 -4.14 24.31 6.91
C LEU A 350 -4.98 25.40 7.58
N ALA A 351 -4.37 26.24 8.41
CA ALA A 351 -5.04 27.38 9.03
C ALA A 351 -5.53 28.40 7.99
N LYS A 352 -4.71 28.69 6.97
CA LYS A 352 -5.09 29.58 5.86
C LYS A 352 -6.28 29.02 5.07
N ALA A 353 -6.25 27.74 4.73
CA ALA A 353 -7.32 27.08 3.98
C ALA A 353 -8.64 27.02 4.77
N ILE A 354 -8.57 26.73 6.06
CA ILE A 354 -9.74 26.75 6.95
C ILE A 354 -10.31 28.16 7.05
N ARG A 355 -9.48 29.21 7.21
CA ARG A 355 -9.92 30.61 7.21
C ARG A 355 -10.60 31.00 5.88
N ALA A 356 -10.03 30.58 4.76
CA ALA A 356 -10.60 30.83 3.43
C ALA A 356 -11.98 30.14 3.27
N ALA A 357 -12.07 28.87 3.67
CA ALA A 357 -13.30 28.07 3.65
C ALA A 357 -14.42 28.68 4.51
N LEU A 358 -14.08 29.33 5.63
CA LEU A 358 -15.03 30.05 6.49
C LEU A 358 -15.51 31.40 5.91
N SER A 359 -14.79 31.96 4.92
CA SER A 359 -15.02 33.34 4.43
C SER A 359 -15.91 33.47 3.19
N SER A 360 -16.52 32.37 2.73
CA SER A 360 -17.50 32.30 1.62
C SER A 360 -17.11 33.11 0.36
N ARG A 361 -16.22 32.54 -0.47
CA ARG A 361 -16.14 32.87 -1.90
C ARG A 361 -16.05 31.58 -2.71
N SER A 362 -16.90 31.45 -3.73
CA SER A 362 -16.81 30.44 -4.77
C SER A 362 -15.81 30.93 -5.84
N GLU A 363 -14.74 30.18 -6.09
CA GLU A 363 -13.50 30.64 -6.75
C GLU A 363 -13.13 29.86 -8.03
N ASP A 364 -14.07 29.41 -8.87
CA ASP A 364 -13.67 28.57 -10.01
C ASP A 364 -12.88 29.31 -11.13
N ASP A 365 -13.08 30.63 -11.31
CA ASP A 365 -12.29 31.43 -12.27
C ASP A 365 -11.06 32.12 -11.63
N ALA A 366 -11.08 32.36 -10.31
CA ALA A 366 -9.96 32.96 -9.59
C ALA A 366 -8.86 31.93 -9.28
N ASP A 367 -9.23 30.69 -9.00
CA ASP A 367 -8.30 29.58 -8.72
C ASP A 367 -7.43 29.24 -9.95
N MET A 368 -8.01 29.20 -11.16
CA MET A 368 -7.25 28.91 -12.38
C MET A 368 -6.20 30.00 -12.68
N GLN A 369 -6.56 31.27 -12.51
CA GLN A 369 -5.62 32.37 -12.75
C GLN A 369 -4.48 32.36 -11.72
N ASP A 370 -4.77 32.10 -10.44
CA ASP A 370 -3.74 32.00 -9.39
C ASP A 370 -2.77 30.83 -9.67
N ARG A 371 -3.30 29.66 -10.06
CA ARG A 371 -2.48 28.46 -10.35
C ARG A 371 -1.55 28.64 -11.54
N THR A 372 -2.03 29.22 -12.63
CA THR A 372 -1.20 29.49 -13.82
C THR A 372 -0.06 30.47 -13.52
N ILE A 373 -0.32 31.49 -12.71
CA ILE A 373 0.68 32.44 -12.21
C ILE A 373 1.70 31.73 -11.32
N GLN A 374 1.26 30.85 -10.41
CA GLN A 374 2.17 30.06 -9.56
C GLN A 374 3.09 29.16 -10.37
N MET A 375 2.57 28.48 -11.39
CA MET A 375 3.37 27.64 -12.29
C MET A 375 4.46 28.46 -13.00
N GLN A 376 4.09 29.60 -13.56
CA GLN A 376 5.04 30.50 -14.23
C GLN A 376 6.08 31.03 -13.25
N THR A 377 5.65 31.45 -12.06
CA THR A 377 6.53 31.97 -10.99
C THR A 377 7.57 30.92 -10.57
N LEU A 378 7.16 29.67 -10.35
CA LEU A 378 8.09 28.59 -10.00
C LEU A 378 9.07 28.28 -11.13
N ALA A 379 8.62 28.34 -12.39
CA ALA A 379 9.51 28.17 -13.54
C ALA A 379 10.55 29.31 -13.60
N ASP A 380 10.14 30.55 -13.33
CA ASP A 380 11.00 31.72 -13.27
C ASP A 380 12.01 31.61 -12.10
N GLU A 381 11.56 31.20 -10.91
CA GLU A 381 12.42 30.97 -9.74
C GLU A 381 13.54 29.96 -10.04
N LEU A 382 13.21 28.80 -10.62
CA LEU A 382 14.20 27.79 -11.00
C LEU A 382 15.22 28.31 -12.01
N VAL A 383 14.78 29.15 -12.95
CA VAL A 383 15.63 29.79 -13.96
C VAL A 383 16.59 30.79 -13.32
N GLU A 384 16.13 31.61 -12.37
CA GLU A 384 17.00 32.53 -11.63
C GLU A 384 17.99 31.79 -10.72
N GLU A 385 17.55 30.73 -10.07
CA GLU A 385 18.41 29.90 -9.23
C GLU A 385 19.53 29.24 -10.06
N ILE A 386 19.23 28.67 -11.23
CA ILE A 386 20.26 28.04 -12.07
C ILE A 386 21.21 29.07 -12.71
N ARG A 387 20.74 30.30 -12.99
CA ARG A 387 21.58 31.42 -13.43
C ARG A 387 22.58 31.83 -12.37
N SER A 388 22.13 31.84 -11.12
CA SER A 388 22.95 32.18 -9.97
C SER A 388 23.91 31.06 -9.56
N ASP A 389 23.64 29.82 -10.00
CA ASP A 389 24.47 28.65 -9.72
C ASP A 389 25.80 28.74 -10.49
N GLN A 390 26.87 29.04 -9.76
CA GLN A 390 28.24 29.00 -10.28
C GLN A 390 28.68 27.54 -10.36
N PRO A 391 29.19 27.06 -11.50
CA PRO A 391 29.63 25.67 -11.63
C PRO A 391 30.69 25.32 -10.59
N ARG A 392 30.48 24.21 -9.87
CA ARG A 392 31.29 23.82 -8.71
C ARG A 392 32.51 23.01 -9.15
N ASN A 393 33.42 23.62 -9.91
CA ASN A 393 34.86 23.29 -10.02
C ASN A 393 35.45 23.90 -11.29
N ARG A 394 36.33 24.90 -11.14
CA ARG A 394 37.19 25.42 -12.22
C ARG A 394 38.52 24.68 -12.38
N ILE A 395 38.72 23.58 -11.66
CA ILE A 395 39.94 22.79 -11.79
C ILE A 395 39.81 21.98 -13.08
N ALA A 396 40.37 22.51 -14.16
CA ALA A 396 40.61 21.76 -15.38
C ALA A 396 41.47 20.55 -15.00
N PHE A 397 40.87 19.37 -14.99
CA PHE A 397 41.62 18.13 -14.85
C PHE A 397 42.22 17.79 -16.21
N ASP A 398 43.49 17.38 -16.24
CA ASP A 398 44.14 16.88 -17.45
C ASP A 398 43.40 15.64 -17.94
N PHE A 399 42.42 15.87 -18.82
CA PHE A 399 41.67 14.80 -19.46
C PHE A 399 42.61 14.16 -20.48
N VAL A 400 43.04 12.92 -20.20
CA VAL A 400 43.76 12.12 -21.19
C VAL A 400 42.83 11.92 -22.37
N ASP A 401 43.19 12.51 -23.51
CA ASP A 401 42.47 12.41 -24.77
C ASP A 401 42.55 10.97 -25.30
N ASN A 402 41.72 10.09 -24.75
CA ASN A 402 41.38 8.84 -25.42
C ASN A 402 40.33 9.18 -26.49
N SER A 403 40.85 9.54 -27.65
CA SER A 403 40.18 9.82 -28.92
C SER A 403 39.30 8.69 -29.48
N SER A 404 38.80 7.77 -28.64
CA SER A 404 37.79 6.77 -28.97
C SER A 404 36.46 7.08 -28.25
N VAL A 405 35.58 7.80 -28.94
CA VAL A 405 34.24 8.27 -28.53
C VAL A 405 33.21 7.13 -28.45
N HIS A 406 33.46 6.06 -27.68
CA HIS A 406 32.60 4.85 -27.72
C HIS A 406 31.97 4.38 -26.41
N TYR A 407 32.24 5.03 -25.28
CA TYR A 407 31.77 4.56 -23.97
C TYR A 407 30.88 5.61 -23.28
N LYS A 408 29.59 5.27 -23.13
CA LYS A 408 28.56 6.10 -22.51
C LYS A 408 28.31 5.61 -21.07
N VAL A 409 28.32 6.55 -20.12
CA VAL A 409 27.92 6.35 -18.72
C VAL A 409 26.57 7.03 -18.49
N VAL A 410 25.58 6.26 -18.08
CA VAL A 410 24.20 6.72 -17.87
C VAL A 410 23.91 6.83 -16.38
N LEU A 411 23.53 8.02 -15.92
CA LEU A 411 22.90 8.19 -14.61
C LEU A 411 21.39 8.01 -14.76
N LEU A 412 20.82 7.07 -14.03
CA LEU A 412 19.39 6.73 -14.06
C LEU A 412 18.77 6.95 -12.69
N THR A 413 17.81 7.88 -12.60
CA THR A 413 16.94 7.97 -11.42
C THR A 413 15.67 7.14 -11.66
N GLY A 414 15.15 6.49 -10.62
CA GLY A 414 13.89 5.74 -10.72
C GLY A 414 14.04 4.36 -11.37
N SER A 415 15.22 3.74 -11.28
CA SER A 415 15.51 2.38 -11.78
C SER A 415 14.64 1.27 -11.18
N THR A 416 14.05 1.51 -10.00
CA THR A 416 13.08 0.60 -9.36
C THR A 416 11.62 0.89 -9.77
N GLY A 417 11.39 1.90 -10.61
CA GLY A 417 10.06 2.22 -11.17
C GLY A 417 9.69 1.29 -12.32
N ASN A 418 8.42 1.34 -12.77
CA ASN A 418 7.93 0.47 -13.84
C ASN A 418 8.77 0.62 -15.12
N LEU A 419 8.80 1.81 -15.71
CA LEU A 419 9.62 2.10 -16.90
C LEU A 419 11.13 1.98 -16.65
N GLY A 420 11.60 2.41 -15.46
CA GLY A 420 13.03 2.43 -15.14
C GLY A 420 13.67 1.06 -15.05
N CYS A 421 12.94 0.05 -14.55
CA CYS A 421 13.44 -1.33 -14.48
C CYS A 421 13.68 -1.92 -15.88
N HIS A 422 12.70 -1.76 -16.79
CA HIS A 422 12.84 -2.20 -18.18
C HIS A 422 13.95 -1.43 -18.91
N MET A 423 14.08 -0.13 -18.66
CA MET A 423 15.15 0.69 -19.24
C MET A 423 16.54 0.27 -18.76
N LEU A 424 16.71 0.01 -17.45
CA LEU A 424 17.95 -0.53 -16.89
C LEU A 424 18.32 -1.85 -17.57
N GLY A 425 17.36 -2.78 -17.69
CA GLY A 425 17.58 -4.05 -18.36
C GLY A 425 17.92 -3.92 -19.84
N ARG A 426 17.45 -2.87 -20.52
CA ARG A 426 17.81 -2.59 -21.90
C ARG A 426 19.21 -1.99 -22.02
N LEU A 427 19.48 -0.92 -21.29
CA LEU A 427 20.73 -0.16 -21.35
C LEU A 427 21.94 -1.03 -21.02
N VAL A 428 21.84 -1.90 -20.03
CA VAL A 428 22.97 -2.72 -19.56
C VAL A 428 23.48 -3.69 -20.64
N ARG A 429 22.58 -4.13 -21.53
CA ARG A 429 22.86 -5.03 -22.66
C ARG A 429 23.42 -4.29 -23.89
N MET A 430 23.41 -2.97 -23.91
CA MET A 430 23.96 -2.18 -25.02
C MET A 430 25.48 -2.09 -24.91
N ARG A 431 26.18 -2.39 -26.02
CA ARG A 431 27.66 -2.43 -26.05
C ARG A 431 28.30 -1.05 -25.79
N GLN A 432 27.66 0.01 -26.26
CA GLN A 432 28.10 1.40 -26.06
C GLN A 432 27.92 1.92 -24.62
N ILE A 433 27.20 1.18 -23.75
CA ILE A 433 27.02 1.53 -22.34
C ILE A 433 28.04 0.75 -21.51
N THR A 434 28.95 1.47 -20.86
CA THR A 434 29.97 0.87 -19.99
C THR A 434 29.57 0.84 -18.54
N ARG A 435 28.77 1.82 -18.10
CA ARG A 435 28.34 1.93 -16.72
C ARG A 435 26.98 2.60 -16.60
N ILE A 436 26.18 2.12 -15.66
CA ILE A 436 24.89 2.68 -15.31
C ILE A 436 24.90 3.00 -13.81
N ILE A 437 24.67 4.26 -13.48
CA ILE A 437 24.66 4.75 -12.12
C ILE A 437 23.21 4.95 -11.70
N CYS A 438 22.70 4.03 -10.90
CA CYS A 438 21.34 4.05 -10.37
C CYS A 438 21.28 4.91 -9.11
N LEU A 439 20.68 6.09 -9.24
CA LEU A 439 20.53 7.04 -8.15
C LEU A 439 19.18 6.82 -7.43
N ASN A 440 19.21 6.19 -6.26
CA ASN A 440 18.01 5.68 -5.57
C ASN A 440 17.93 6.10 -4.10
N ARG A 441 16.70 6.20 -3.59
CA ARG A 441 16.41 6.51 -2.18
C ARG A 441 16.65 5.28 -1.29
N VAL A 442 17.39 5.49 -0.21
CA VAL A 442 17.57 4.51 0.87
C VAL A 442 16.40 4.66 1.87
N LYS A 443 15.89 3.55 2.40
CA LYS A 443 14.86 3.60 3.45
C LYS A 443 15.48 4.14 4.76
N PRO A 444 14.70 4.76 5.67
CA PRO A 444 15.19 5.10 7.00
C PRO A 444 15.81 3.87 7.69
N GLY A 445 17.05 4.00 8.18
CA GLY A 445 17.81 2.91 8.79
C GLY A 445 18.42 1.88 7.82
N GLY A 446 18.21 2.03 6.51
CA GLY A 446 18.76 1.16 5.49
C GLY A 446 20.16 1.57 5.02
N SER A 447 20.75 0.74 4.15
CA SER A 447 22.08 0.92 3.59
C SER A 447 22.09 0.89 2.06
N VAL A 448 23.25 1.16 1.44
CA VAL A 448 23.41 1.07 -0.02
C VAL A 448 23.26 -0.37 -0.52
N SER A 449 23.62 -1.39 0.27
CA SER A 449 23.44 -2.79 -0.14
C SER A 449 21.97 -3.15 -0.35
N ASP A 450 21.06 -2.54 0.42
CA ASP A 450 19.61 -2.74 0.31
C ASP A 450 19.07 -2.28 -1.05
N LEU A 451 19.76 -1.35 -1.73
CA LEU A 451 19.37 -0.85 -3.06
C LEU A 451 19.50 -1.93 -4.13
N ARG A 452 20.56 -2.75 -4.05
CA ARG A 452 20.77 -3.85 -5.00
C ARG A 452 19.73 -4.94 -4.81
N GLU A 453 19.52 -5.39 -3.58
CA GLU A 453 18.51 -6.41 -3.26
C GLU A 453 17.12 -5.96 -3.72
N ARG A 454 16.76 -4.71 -3.43
CA ARG A 454 15.51 -4.11 -3.91
C ARG A 454 15.42 -4.11 -5.44
N GLN A 455 16.51 -3.78 -6.13
CA GLN A 455 16.52 -3.82 -7.60
C GLN A 455 16.36 -5.25 -8.13
N GLU A 456 16.98 -6.24 -7.50
CA GLU A 456 16.83 -7.66 -7.85
C GLU A 456 15.38 -8.13 -7.69
N GLN A 457 14.72 -7.76 -6.59
CA GLN A 457 13.30 -8.05 -6.35
C GLN A 457 12.40 -7.39 -7.41
N VAL A 458 12.64 -6.12 -7.73
CA VAL A 458 11.87 -5.40 -8.76
C VAL A 458 12.10 -6.02 -10.15
N ASN A 459 13.35 -6.35 -10.48
CA ASN A 459 13.72 -7.00 -11.73
C ASN A 459 12.99 -8.35 -11.89
N ALA A 460 12.96 -9.17 -10.84
CA ALA A 460 12.23 -10.44 -10.84
C ALA A 460 10.72 -10.24 -11.08
N ALA A 461 10.09 -9.30 -10.36
CA ALA A 461 8.67 -8.98 -10.54
C ALA A 461 8.34 -8.42 -11.93
N SER A 462 9.25 -7.67 -12.53
CA SER A 462 9.13 -7.07 -13.86
C SER A 462 9.59 -8.00 -15.00
N GLY A 463 10.01 -9.23 -14.73
CA GLY A 463 10.51 -10.16 -15.76
C GLY A 463 11.83 -9.72 -16.41
N VAL A 464 12.63 -8.91 -15.72
CA VAL A 464 13.93 -8.42 -16.20
C VAL A 464 15.04 -9.30 -15.63
N VAL A 465 15.60 -10.18 -16.46
CA VAL A 465 16.71 -11.06 -16.04
C VAL A 465 18.06 -10.47 -16.42
N LEU A 466 18.94 -10.28 -15.44
CA LEU A 466 20.30 -9.76 -15.62
C LEU A 466 21.34 -10.86 -15.27
N ASN A 467 22.35 -11.03 -16.13
CA ASN A 467 23.49 -11.91 -15.86
C ASN A 467 24.57 -11.18 -15.04
N SER A 468 25.63 -11.90 -14.64
CA SER A 468 26.78 -11.35 -13.89
C SER A 468 27.36 -10.10 -14.57
N ASP A 469 27.66 -10.21 -15.87
CA ASP A 469 28.31 -9.13 -16.63
C ASP A 469 27.43 -7.87 -16.71
N ALA A 470 26.10 -8.05 -16.70
CA ALA A 470 25.18 -6.93 -16.62
C ALA A 470 25.23 -6.26 -15.25
N TRP A 471 25.24 -7.05 -14.16
CA TRP A 471 25.36 -6.50 -12.81
C TRP A 471 26.66 -5.74 -12.59
N ASP A 472 27.77 -6.16 -13.20
CA ASP A 472 29.06 -5.49 -13.09
C ASP A 472 29.07 -4.07 -13.69
N LYS A 473 28.14 -3.77 -14.61
CA LYS A 473 27.97 -2.42 -15.16
C LYS A 473 27.13 -1.50 -14.26
N ILE A 474 26.47 -2.03 -13.24
CA ILE A 474 25.50 -1.27 -12.43
C ILE A 474 26.15 -0.82 -11.12
N GLU A 475 26.12 0.48 -10.88
CA GLU A 475 26.49 1.10 -9.61
C GLU A 475 25.27 1.71 -8.94
N PHE A 476 25.10 1.51 -7.64
CA PHE A 476 24.05 2.16 -6.86
C PHE A 476 24.62 3.30 -6.04
N VAL A 477 24.01 4.47 -6.14
CA VAL A 477 24.34 5.64 -5.33
C VAL A 477 23.10 6.06 -4.56
N ALA A 478 23.23 6.17 -3.24
CA ALA A 478 22.18 6.68 -2.38
C ALA A 478 21.94 8.16 -2.69
N ALA A 479 20.66 8.53 -2.84
CA ALA A 479 20.26 9.91 -2.99
C ALA A 479 18.96 10.21 -2.26
N ASN A 480 18.83 11.47 -1.86
CA ASN A 480 17.63 12.03 -1.29
C ASN A 480 17.22 13.28 -2.07
N THR A 481 16.13 13.18 -2.85
CA THR A 481 15.59 14.32 -3.62
C THR A 481 15.07 15.45 -2.73
N GLN A 482 14.86 15.21 -1.44
CA GLN A 482 14.48 16.22 -0.45
C GLN A 482 15.69 16.99 0.11
N ALA A 483 16.89 16.43 0.00
CA ALA A 483 18.10 17.08 0.46
C ALA A 483 18.68 18.01 -0.63
N PRO A 484 19.35 19.11 -0.24
CA PRO A 484 20.13 19.89 -1.17
C PRO A 484 21.06 18.99 -1.98
N ASP A 485 21.15 19.26 -3.28
CA ASP A 485 22.00 18.50 -4.20
C ASP A 485 21.77 16.97 -4.17
N LEU A 486 20.51 16.56 -4.07
CA LEU A 486 20.14 15.14 -4.05
C LEU A 486 20.74 14.37 -2.86
N GLY A 487 21.22 15.06 -1.82
CA GLY A 487 21.91 14.45 -0.67
C GLY A 487 23.29 13.89 -1.01
N LEU A 488 23.87 14.28 -2.15
CA LEU A 488 25.21 13.85 -2.57
C LEU A 488 26.29 14.57 -1.77
N THR A 489 27.33 13.83 -1.39
CA THR A 489 28.57 14.44 -0.90
C THR A 489 29.31 15.15 -2.04
N GLN A 490 30.17 16.12 -1.70
CA GLN A 490 30.99 16.82 -2.69
C GLN A 490 31.89 15.86 -3.49
N GLU A 491 32.39 14.80 -2.85
CA GLU A 491 33.19 13.75 -3.50
C GLU A 491 32.37 12.97 -4.53
N GLN A 492 31.19 12.47 -4.13
CA GLN A 492 30.28 11.77 -5.03
C GLN A 492 29.88 12.66 -6.21
N ARG A 493 29.50 13.92 -5.96
CA ARG A 493 29.15 14.88 -7.03
C ARG A 493 30.31 15.05 -8.02
N THR A 494 31.54 15.21 -7.52
CA THR A 494 32.74 15.38 -8.36
C THR A 494 33.01 14.12 -9.20
N GLN A 495 32.86 12.93 -8.62
CA GLN A 495 33.03 11.67 -9.33
C GLN A 495 31.95 11.48 -10.42
N LEU A 496 30.69 11.80 -10.12
CA LEU A 496 29.60 11.75 -11.09
C LEU A 496 29.87 12.73 -12.23
N ALA A 497 30.24 13.98 -11.94
CA ALA A 497 30.53 14.98 -12.97
C ALA A 497 31.63 14.52 -13.94
N ARG A 498 32.69 13.88 -13.44
CA ARG A 498 33.78 13.35 -14.28
C ARG A 498 33.37 12.22 -15.23
N THR A 499 32.34 11.46 -14.88
CA THR A 499 32.05 10.16 -15.53
C THR A 499 30.73 10.16 -16.30
N VAL A 500 29.70 10.85 -15.82
CA VAL A 500 28.36 10.87 -16.42
C VAL A 500 28.35 11.56 -17.78
N THR A 501 27.71 10.93 -18.75
CA THR A 501 27.55 11.46 -20.12
C THR A 501 26.08 11.67 -20.48
N HIS A 502 25.19 10.89 -19.86
CA HIS A 502 23.76 10.88 -20.12
C HIS A 502 23.05 10.78 -18.77
N VAL A 503 22.00 11.55 -18.58
CA VAL A 503 21.13 11.55 -17.41
C VAL A 503 19.72 11.20 -17.87
N VAL A 504 19.08 10.26 -17.18
CA VAL A 504 17.67 9.92 -17.38
C VAL A 504 16.96 10.11 -16.05
N HIS A 505 16.05 11.08 -16.01
CA HIS A 505 15.26 11.40 -14.83
C HIS A 505 13.85 10.79 -14.95
N LEU A 506 13.66 9.59 -14.40
CA LEU A 506 12.36 8.91 -14.32
C LEU A 506 11.74 8.96 -12.92
N ALA A 507 12.54 9.22 -11.89
CA ALA A 507 12.06 9.27 -10.50
C ALA A 507 11.07 10.41 -10.30
N TRP A 508 9.80 10.07 -10.06
CA TRP A 508 8.75 11.03 -9.76
C TRP A 508 7.68 10.38 -8.86
N PRO A 509 7.13 11.08 -7.85
CA PRO A 509 6.06 10.52 -7.04
C PRO A 509 4.74 10.50 -7.83
N MET A 510 4.12 9.32 -7.90
CA MET A 510 2.82 9.10 -8.56
C MET A 510 1.68 9.33 -7.56
N ASP A 511 1.47 10.61 -7.20
CA ASP A 511 0.41 11.02 -6.27
C ASP A 511 -0.33 12.22 -6.86
N PHE A 512 -1.57 11.97 -7.31
CA PHE A 512 -2.41 12.96 -7.97
C PHE A 512 -3.16 13.87 -6.99
N ASN A 513 -3.11 13.59 -5.68
CA ASN A 513 -3.75 14.42 -4.66
C ASN A 513 -2.86 15.59 -4.22
N ARG A 514 -1.56 15.54 -4.55
CA ARG A 514 -0.58 16.58 -4.26
C ARG A 514 -0.85 17.85 -5.05
N LYS A 515 -0.68 19.01 -4.39
CA LYS A 515 -0.68 20.34 -5.02
C LYS A 515 0.72 20.73 -5.49
N LEU A 516 0.80 21.70 -6.41
CA LEU A 516 2.05 22.14 -7.06
C LEU A 516 3.21 22.41 -6.09
N HIS A 517 2.96 23.13 -4.99
CA HIS A 517 4.01 23.50 -4.03
C HIS A 517 4.70 22.27 -3.38
N SER A 518 3.97 21.18 -3.17
CA SER A 518 4.52 19.94 -2.59
C SER A 518 5.53 19.23 -3.53
N PHE A 519 5.60 19.65 -4.80
CA PHE A 519 6.57 19.17 -5.77
C PHE A 519 7.86 20.01 -5.81
N LYS A 520 8.00 21.06 -4.99
CA LYS A 520 9.22 21.89 -4.93
C LYS A 520 10.51 21.06 -4.79
N PRO A 521 10.57 20.00 -3.96
CA PRO A 521 11.75 19.14 -3.89
C PRO A 521 12.09 18.44 -5.21
N GLN A 522 11.09 18.02 -5.98
CA GLN A 522 11.27 17.39 -7.29
C GLN A 522 11.76 18.41 -8.33
N LEU A 523 11.27 19.65 -8.26
CA LEU A 523 11.77 20.76 -9.06
C LEU A 523 13.26 21.03 -8.75
N GLN A 524 13.61 21.07 -7.46
CA GLN A 524 14.98 21.25 -7.00
C GLN A 524 15.89 20.08 -7.38
N ALA A 525 15.38 18.84 -7.35
CA ALA A 525 16.10 17.66 -7.81
C ALA A 525 16.41 17.73 -9.30
N LEU A 526 15.46 18.16 -10.14
CA LEU A 526 15.71 18.36 -11.57
C LEU A 526 16.74 19.47 -11.81
N LYS A 527 16.66 20.59 -11.08
CA LYS A 527 17.68 21.64 -11.12
C LYS A 527 19.07 21.10 -10.77
N ALA A 528 19.18 20.31 -9.69
CA ALA A 528 20.45 19.70 -9.30
C ALA A 528 21.03 18.77 -10.38
N LEU A 529 20.19 18.01 -11.09
CA LEU A 529 20.61 17.19 -12.23
C LEU A 529 21.09 18.04 -13.42
N VAL A 530 20.46 19.19 -13.67
CA VAL A 530 20.94 20.17 -14.67
C VAL A 530 22.30 20.71 -14.25
N SER A 531 22.48 21.12 -12.99
CA SER A 531 23.77 21.59 -12.48
C SER A 531 24.86 20.51 -12.59
N LEU A 532 24.53 19.24 -12.30
CA LEU A 532 25.44 18.11 -12.50
C LEU A 532 25.86 17.94 -13.97
N CYS A 533 24.94 18.12 -14.93
CA CYS A 533 25.27 18.09 -16.35
C CYS A 533 26.24 19.21 -16.73
N ARG A 534 26.03 20.42 -16.22
CA ARG A 534 26.92 21.57 -16.46
C ARG A 534 28.30 21.34 -15.85
N ASP A 535 28.36 20.82 -14.63
CA ASP A 535 29.62 20.41 -13.99
C ASP A 535 30.34 19.32 -14.81
N ALA A 536 29.59 18.36 -15.38
CA ALA A 536 30.15 17.30 -16.22
C ALA A 536 30.69 17.80 -17.56
N HIS A 537 30.05 18.81 -18.16
CA HIS A 537 30.57 19.50 -19.34
C HIS A 537 31.92 20.17 -19.05
N LEU A 538 32.01 20.92 -17.95
CA LEU A 538 33.22 21.63 -17.56
C LEU A 538 34.35 20.68 -17.14
N ALA A 539 34.03 19.61 -16.41
CA ALA A 539 35.00 18.58 -16.02
C ALA A 539 35.66 17.89 -17.22
N ARG A 540 35.08 18.02 -18.42
CA ARG A 540 35.62 17.50 -19.70
C ARG A 540 36.16 18.61 -20.60
N GLY A 541 36.52 19.76 -20.03
CA GLY A 541 37.10 20.89 -20.75
C GLY A 541 36.15 21.53 -21.77
N GLY A 542 34.84 21.39 -21.58
CA GLY A 542 33.82 21.97 -22.46
C GLY A 542 33.67 21.28 -23.83
N LYS A 543 34.22 20.09 -24.00
CA LYS A 543 34.22 19.37 -25.29
C LYS A 543 33.02 18.43 -25.48
N PHE A 544 32.21 18.21 -24.44
CA PHE A 544 31.10 17.27 -24.45
C PHE A 544 29.90 17.84 -23.71
N ASN A 545 28.72 17.72 -24.30
CA ASN A 545 27.47 18.24 -23.74
C ASN A 545 26.64 17.06 -23.23
N PRO A 546 26.50 16.88 -21.91
CA PRO A 546 25.69 15.81 -21.38
C PRO A 546 24.23 15.95 -21.81
N ARG A 547 23.61 14.81 -22.06
CA ARG A 547 22.20 14.72 -22.40
C ARG A 547 21.39 14.47 -21.15
N LEU A 548 20.30 15.21 -20.98
CA LEU A 548 19.36 15.02 -19.88
C LEU A 548 17.98 14.73 -20.45
N VAL A 549 17.49 13.51 -20.26
CA VAL A 549 16.12 13.13 -20.61
C VAL A 549 15.25 13.22 -19.37
N PHE A 550 14.19 14.02 -19.46
CA PHE A 550 13.15 14.11 -18.44
C PHE A 550 11.88 13.41 -18.92
N ALA A 551 11.40 12.45 -18.13
CA ALA A 551 10.10 11.84 -18.36
C ALA A 551 8.99 12.78 -17.87
N SER A 552 8.32 13.42 -18.81
CA SER A 552 7.08 14.16 -18.60
C SER A 552 5.86 13.26 -18.86
N SER A 553 4.65 13.83 -18.89
CA SER A 553 3.39 13.09 -18.95
C SER A 553 2.43 13.71 -19.94
N ILE A 554 1.57 12.90 -20.55
CA ILE A 554 0.39 13.36 -21.29
C ILE A 554 -0.53 14.26 -20.45
N ALA A 555 -0.50 14.12 -19.11
CA ALA A 555 -1.26 14.98 -18.20
C ALA A 555 -0.87 16.47 -18.31
N VAL A 556 0.35 16.77 -18.75
CA VAL A 556 0.83 18.14 -19.00
C VAL A 556 0.09 18.82 -20.15
N VAL A 557 -0.54 18.04 -21.04
CA VAL A 557 -1.20 18.55 -22.26
C VAL A 557 -2.66 18.14 -22.32
N ARG A 558 -3.25 17.78 -21.18
CA ARG A 558 -4.61 17.23 -21.07
C ARG A 558 -5.66 18.14 -21.70
N HIS A 559 -5.61 19.45 -21.42
CA HIS A 559 -6.56 20.45 -21.89
C HIS A 559 -6.15 21.10 -23.21
N TYR A 560 -5.14 20.56 -23.90
CA TYR A 560 -4.77 21.02 -25.24
C TYR A 560 -5.96 21.00 -26.23
N PRO A 561 -6.80 19.94 -26.29
CA PRO A 561 -7.97 19.95 -27.17
C PRO A 561 -9.00 21.01 -26.79
N ASP A 562 -9.20 21.24 -25.49
CA ASP A 562 -10.17 22.22 -24.97
C ASP A 562 -9.78 23.65 -25.36
N LEU A 563 -8.48 23.94 -25.42
CA LEU A 563 -7.95 25.28 -25.73
C LEU A 563 -7.69 25.53 -27.22
N THR A 564 -7.36 24.49 -27.98
CA THR A 564 -6.93 24.63 -29.38
C THR A 564 -7.94 24.10 -30.39
N GLY A 565 -8.89 23.27 -29.95
CA GLY A 565 -9.79 22.52 -30.83
C GLY A 565 -9.14 21.34 -31.55
N SER A 566 -7.83 21.09 -31.36
CA SER A 566 -7.12 19.95 -31.93
C SER A 566 -6.92 18.84 -30.90
N SER A 567 -7.32 17.61 -31.23
CA SER A 567 -7.05 16.46 -30.38
C SER A 567 -5.59 16.00 -30.44
N VAL A 568 -4.85 16.35 -31.50
CA VAL A 568 -3.47 15.91 -31.74
C VAL A 568 -2.48 16.96 -31.22
N VAL A 569 -1.70 16.59 -30.22
CA VAL A 569 -0.69 17.40 -29.53
C VAL A 569 0.66 17.24 -30.25
N PRO A 570 1.28 18.32 -30.72
CA PRO A 570 2.57 18.28 -31.42
C PRO A 570 3.76 18.05 -30.47
N GLU A 571 4.84 17.48 -31.00
CA GLU A 571 6.12 17.24 -30.30
C GLU A 571 6.96 18.53 -30.18
N GLU A 572 6.40 19.54 -29.52
CA GLU A 572 7.01 20.85 -29.31
C GLU A 572 6.69 21.45 -27.93
N ARG A 573 7.30 22.59 -27.64
CA ARG A 573 7.00 23.38 -26.44
C ARG A 573 5.59 23.95 -26.54
N LEU A 574 4.85 23.85 -25.44
CA LEU A 574 3.54 24.45 -25.29
C LEU A 574 3.56 25.39 -24.07
N PRO A 575 3.69 26.72 -24.27
CA PRO A 575 4.00 27.68 -23.20
C PRO A 575 2.78 28.14 -22.38
N ASP A 576 1.57 27.71 -22.73
CA ASP A 576 0.37 28.08 -22.00
C ASP A 576 0.14 27.06 -20.86
N PRO A 577 0.28 27.44 -19.57
CA PRO A 577 0.10 26.51 -18.45
C PRO A 577 -1.31 25.92 -18.36
N ARG A 578 -2.33 26.56 -18.96
CA ARG A 578 -3.72 26.10 -18.93
C ARG A 578 -3.94 24.76 -19.65
N ILE A 579 -2.99 24.35 -20.50
CA ILE A 579 -3.05 23.06 -21.19
C ILE A 579 -2.85 21.87 -20.22
N ALA A 580 -2.24 22.10 -19.06
CA ALA A 580 -1.98 21.06 -18.07
C ALA A 580 -3.26 20.72 -17.31
N ALA A 581 -3.45 19.43 -17.00
CA ALA A 581 -4.54 19.01 -16.12
C ALA A 581 -4.47 19.77 -14.79
N ALA A 582 -5.63 20.11 -14.24
CA ALA A 582 -5.75 20.87 -13.00
C ALA A 582 -5.40 20.03 -11.75
N ILE A 583 -4.22 19.41 -11.71
CA ILE A 583 -3.68 18.63 -10.60
C ILE A 583 -2.17 18.95 -10.41
N GLY A 584 -1.69 18.98 -9.17
CA GLY A 584 -0.31 19.40 -8.87
C GLY A 584 0.76 18.55 -9.57
N TYR A 585 0.46 17.28 -9.84
CA TYR A 585 1.33 16.42 -10.65
C TYR A 585 1.57 16.98 -12.06
N ALA A 586 0.51 17.36 -12.77
CA ALA A 586 0.61 17.85 -14.14
C ALA A 586 1.21 19.26 -14.18
N GLU A 587 0.81 20.10 -13.23
CA GLU A 587 1.34 21.45 -13.07
C GLU A 587 2.85 21.44 -12.82
N ALA A 588 3.33 20.61 -11.88
CA ALA A 588 4.76 20.51 -11.57
C ALA A 588 5.57 19.97 -12.76
N LYS A 589 5.02 19.00 -13.50
CA LYS A 589 5.66 18.50 -14.74
C LYS A 589 5.73 19.58 -15.82
N TRP A 590 4.69 20.41 -15.97
CA TRP A 590 4.72 21.56 -16.88
C TRP A 590 5.82 22.55 -16.49
N VAL A 591 5.96 22.86 -15.19
CA VAL A 591 7.05 23.72 -14.68
C VAL A 591 8.42 23.14 -15.06
N CYS A 592 8.60 21.83 -14.95
CA CYS A 592 9.82 21.16 -15.42
C CYS A 592 10.04 21.29 -16.94
N GLU A 593 9.00 21.14 -17.76
CA GLU A 593 9.12 21.30 -19.21
C GLU A 593 9.58 22.72 -19.58
N GLU A 594 8.97 23.73 -18.97
CA GLU A 594 9.30 25.14 -19.21
C GLU A 594 10.72 25.48 -18.70
N PHE A 595 11.10 25.00 -17.51
CA PHE A 595 12.45 25.15 -16.98
C PHE A 595 13.50 24.53 -17.91
N LEU A 596 13.30 23.28 -18.35
CA LEU A 596 14.24 22.57 -19.22
C LEU A 596 14.34 23.20 -20.61
N PHE A 597 13.24 23.71 -21.14
CA PHE A 597 13.27 24.46 -22.39
C PHE A 597 14.17 25.69 -22.28
N ARG A 598 13.99 26.51 -21.24
CA ARG A 598 14.79 27.72 -21.01
C ARG A 598 16.25 27.40 -20.72
N VAL A 599 16.53 26.36 -19.92
CA VAL A 599 17.91 25.82 -19.76
C VAL A 599 18.51 25.45 -21.10
N GLY A 600 17.72 24.79 -21.95
CA GLY A 600 18.13 24.39 -23.29
C GLY A 600 18.47 25.56 -24.22
N GLN A 601 17.89 26.74 -23.98
CA GLN A 601 18.22 27.98 -24.70
C GLN A 601 19.46 28.66 -24.12
N MET A 602 19.53 28.79 -22.79
CA MET A 602 20.60 29.53 -22.10
C MET A 602 21.93 28.77 -22.09
N TYR A 603 21.88 27.44 -22.00
CA TYR A 603 23.04 26.58 -21.79
C TYR A 603 23.14 25.49 -22.87
N ALA A 604 22.77 25.83 -24.11
CA ALA A 604 22.78 24.90 -25.25
C ALA A 604 24.16 24.24 -25.47
N ASP A 605 25.23 24.98 -25.17
CA ASP A 605 26.61 24.52 -25.28
C ASP A 605 27.09 23.71 -24.07
N GLU A 606 26.33 23.65 -22.98
CA GLU A 606 26.72 22.91 -21.76
C GLU A 606 25.88 21.66 -21.55
N VAL A 607 24.59 21.69 -21.86
CA VAL A 607 23.65 20.59 -21.61
C VAL A 607 22.61 20.49 -22.72
N THR A 608 22.26 19.28 -23.10
CA THR A 608 21.18 18.99 -24.05
C THR A 608 19.98 18.39 -23.30
N PRO A 609 19.05 19.23 -22.78
CA PRO A 609 17.83 18.74 -22.17
C PRO A 609 16.82 18.30 -23.22
N MET A 610 16.15 17.19 -22.95
CA MET A 610 15.08 16.59 -23.74
C MET A 610 13.90 16.30 -22.83
N VAL A 611 12.70 16.61 -23.32
CA VAL A 611 11.44 16.33 -22.64
C VAL A 611 10.74 15.22 -23.40
N VAL A 612 10.32 14.19 -22.67
CA VAL A 612 9.58 13.06 -23.25
C VAL A 612 8.23 12.95 -22.56
N ARG A 613 7.13 13.35 -23.22
CA ARG A 613 5.77 13.18 -22.66
C ARG A 613 5.32 11.74 -22.87
N ILE A 614 4.99 11.06 -21.77
CA ILE A 614 4.63 9.64 -21.79
C ILE A 614 3.11 9.51 -21.68
N GLY A 615 2.52 8.76 -22.62
CA GLY A 615 1.10 8.37 -22.60
C GLY A 615 0.84 7.17 -21.68
N GLN A 616 -0.25 6.45 -21.93
CA GLN A 616 -0.58 5.26 -21.15
C GLN A 616 0.39 4.11 -21.44
N LEU A 617 1.13 3.67 -20.42
CA LEU A 617 1.93 2.45 -20.50
C LEU A 617 1.07 1.23 -20.14
N SER A 618 1.32 0.10 -20.82
CA SER A 618 0.76 -1.19 -20.46
C SER A 618 1.82 -2.12 -19.87
N GLY A 619 1.43 -3.35 -19.55
CA GLY A 619 2.38 -4.40 -19.17
C GLY A 619 3.47 -4.65 -20.23
N PRO A 620 4.51 -5.43 -19.87
CA PRO A 620 5.52 -5.85 -20.83
C PRO A 620 4.98 -6.91 -21.78
N GLU A 621 5.45 -6.94 -23.02
CA GLU A 621 4.98 -7.93 -24.02
C GLU A 621 5.33 -9.37 -23.60
N ARG A 622 6.50 -9.57 -23.00
CA ARG A 622 7.07 -10.91 -22.75
C ARG A 622 6.86 -11.45 -21.35
N GLU A 623 7.72 -11.09 -20.41
CA GLU A 623 7.66 -11.54 -19.02
C GLU A 623 7.49 -10.32 -18.13
N GLY A 624 6.88 -10.53 -16.96
CA GLY A 624 6.55 -9.47 -16.02
C GLY A 624 5.06 -9.14 -15.99
N ILE A 625 4.71 -8.38 -14.97
CA ILE A 625 3.33 -8.14 -14.57
C ILE A 625 2.99 -6.66 -14.76
N TRP A 626 1.85 -6.39 -15.39
CA TRP A 626 1.24 -5.07 -15.32
C TRP A 626 0.67 -4.87 -13.91
N LYS A 627 1.26 -3.93 -13.15
CA LYS A 627 1.03 -3.72 -11.72
C LYS A 627 -0.45 -3.54 -11.37
N THR A 628 -0.94 -4.34 -10.44
CA THR A 628 -2.36 -4.45 -10.07
C THR A 628 -2.95 -3.22 -9.41
N GLU A 629 -2.10 -2.31 -8.94
CA GLU A 629 -2.47 -1.03 -8.32
C GLU A 629 -2.80 0.04 -9.37
N GLU A 630 -2.50 -0.19 -10.64
CA GLU A 630 -2.83 0.73 -11.73
C GLU A 630 -4.32 0.65 -12.13
N HIS A 631 -4.83 1.70 -12.76
CA HIS A 631 -6.27 1.86 -13.00
C HIS A 631 -6.84 0.85 -14.02
N VAL A 632 -6.09 0.41 -15.04
CA VAL A 632 -6.57 -0.59 -16.02
C VAL A 632 -6.71 -1.98 -15.37
N PRO A 633 -5.72 -2.51 -14.63
CA PRO A 633 -5.90 -3.75 -13.86
C PRO A 633 -7.06 -3.66 -12.87
N ALA A 634 -7.21 -2.54 -12.16
CA ALA A 634 -8.32 -2.31 -11.23
C ALA A 634 -9.69 -2.34 -11.93
N LEU A 635 -9.81 -1.70 -13.11
CA LEU A 635 -11.01 -1.74 -13.96
C LEU A 635 -11.39 -3.18 -14.35
N VAL A 636 -10.40 -3.99 -14.75
CA VAL A 636 -10.61 -5.39 -15.12
C VAL A 636 -11.03 -6.23 -13.91
N LYS A 637 -10.41 -6.03 -12.74
CA LYS A 637 -10.77 -6.74 -11.51
C LYS A 637 -12.16 -6.38 -11.02
N ALA A 638 -12.48 -5.09 -10.98
CA ALA A 638 -13.82 -4.61 -10.62
C ALA A 638 -14.88 -5.21 -11.54
N SER A 639 -14.59 -5.26 -12.85
CA SER A 639 -15.47 -5.89 -13.84
C SER A 639 -15.67 -7.40 -13.63
N GLN A 640 -14.62 -8.12 -13.21
CA GLN A 640 -14.75 -9.52 -12.80
C GLN A 640 -15.69 -9.67 -11.60
N MET A 641 -15.51 -8.84 -10.56
CA MET A 641 -16.28 -8.91 -9.33
C MET A 641 -17.78 -8.71 -9.57
N ILE A 642 -18.15 -7.75 -10.42
CA ILE A 642 -19.56 -7.48 -10.76
C ILE A 642 -20.04 -8.27 -11.98
N SER A 643 -19.20 -9.15 -12.56
CA SER A 643 -19.52 -9.92 -13.76
C SER A 643 -20.01 -9.07 -14.95
N ALA A 644 -19.52 -7.84 -15.10
CA ALA A 644 -19.87 -6.92 -16.18
C ALA A 644 -18.75 -5.92 -16.45
N PHE A 645 -18.54 -5.55 -17.72
CA PHE A 645 -17.54 -4.57 -18.15
C PHE A 645 -18.23 -3.27 -18.60
N PRO A 646 -17.65 -2.08 -18.37
CA PRO A 646 -18.27 -0.83 -18.80
C PRO A 646 -18.13 -0.62 -20.31
N ASN A 647 -19.12 0.03 -20.91
CA ASN A 647 -19.06 0.49 -22.28
C ASN A 647 -18.15 1.72 -22.35
N LEU A 648 -16.93 1.51 -22.85
CA LEU A 648 -15.93 2.54 -23.00
C LEU A 648 -15.90 3.02 -24.46
N LYS A 649 -16.05 4.33 -24.64
CA LYS A 649 -15.99 4.99 -25.95
C LYS A 649 -14.59 5.51 -26.23
N GLY A 650 -14.31 5.81 -27.49
CA GLY A 650 -13.05 6.41 -27.92
C GLY A 650 -11.97 5.39 -28.28
N ASN A 651 -10.73 5.85 -28.29
CA ASN A 651 -9.58 5.07 -28.74
C ASN A 651 -8.48 5.03 -27.68
N PHE A 652 -7.84 3.87 -27.52
CA PHE A 652 -6.65 3.72 -26.70
C PHE A 652 -5.37 3.70 -27.55
N SER A 653 -4.27 4.06 -26.91
CA SER A 653 -2.92 4.22 -27.49
C SER A 653 -1.85 3.60 -26.58
N TRP A 654 -2.20 2.51 -25.90
CA TRP A 654 -1.35 1.85 -24.91
C TRP A 654 -0.02 1.39 -25.52
N LEU A 655 1.08 1.73 -24.85
CA LEU A 655 2.43 1.34 -25.24
C LEU A 655 2.99 0.33 -24.23
N PRO A 656 3.39 -0.89 -24.63
CA PRO A 656 4.05 -1.83 -23.72
C PRO A 656 5.30 -1.21 -23.08
N VAL A 657 5.46 -1.36 -21.77
CA VAL A 657 6.51 -0.66 -21.00
C VAL A 657 7.93 -1.03 -21.42
N ASP A 658 8.15 -2.26 -21.89
CA ASP A 658 9.42 -2.74 -22.42
C ASP A 658 9.76 -2.10 -23.78
N ARG A 659 8.76 -1.88 -24.63
CA ARG A 659 8.92 -1.09 -25.86
C ARG A 659 9.12 0.40 -25.58
N ALA A 660 8.40 0.97 -24.62
CA ALA A 660 8.61 2.34 -24.18
C ALA A 660 10.05 2.55 -23.67
N ALA A 661 10.56 1.61 -22.87
CA ALA A 661 11.94 1.62 -22.40
C ALA A 661 12.97 1.53 -23.54
N ALA A 662 12.69 0.70 -24.55
CA ALA A 662 13.55 0.60 -25.74
C ALA A 662 13.54 1.91 -26.55
N ALA A 663 12.38 2.48 -26.82
CA ALA A 663 12.25 3.73 -27.54
C ALA A 663 12.89 4.92 -26.80
N LEU A 664 12.73 4.99 -25.47
CA LEU A 664 13.41 6.00 -24.66
C LEU A 664 14.93 5.87 -24.70
N SER A 665 15.43 4.62 -24.75
CA SER A 665 16.87 4.36 -24.89
C SER A 665 17.39 4.81 -26.26
N ASP A 666 16.63 4.59 -27.33
CA ASP A 666 16.98 5.09 -28.66
C ASP A 666 17.00 6.62 -28.68
N ILE A 667 15.96 7.28 -28.15
CA ILE A 667 15.88 8.75 -28.00
C ILE A 667 17.09 9.30 -27.23
N LEU A 668 17.44 8.68 -26.10
CA LEU A 668 18.59 9.10 -25.30
C LEU A 668 19.91 9.06 -26.10
N LEU A 669 20.07 8.05 -26.96
CA LEU A 669 21.37 7.65 -27.51
C LEU A 669 21.62 8.06 -28.97
N GLN A 670 20.70 8.81 -29.60
CA GLN A 670 20.80 9.27 -31.00
C GLN A 670 22.08 10.04 -31.33
N ASP A 671 22.43 10.17 -32.60
CA ASP A 671 23.58 10.99 -33.00
C ASP A 671 23.24 12.50 -33.09
N GLN A 672 24.27 13.34 -33.20
CA GLN A 672 24.23 14.80 -32.91
C GLN A 672 23.31 15.66 -33.80
N GLN A 673 22.75 15.15 -34.91
CA GLN A 673 21.76 15.90 -35.70
C GLN A 673 20.36 15.78 -35.07
N MET A 674 20.11 16.56 -34.02
CA MET A 674 18.85 16.57 -33.26
C MET A 674 17.76 17.40 -33.98
N PRO A 675 16.65 16.82 -34.47
CA PRO A 675 15.56 17.61 -35.02
C PRO A 675 14.60 18.18 -33.96
N SER A 676 14.50 17.58 -32.75
CA SER A 676 13.56 18.02 -31.70
C SER A 676 14.12 17.91 -30.27
N ARG A 677 13.60 18.74 -29.36
CA ARG A 677 13.82 18.67 -27.90
C ARG A 677 12.64 18.03 -27.15
N PHE A 678 11.49 17.93 -27.82
CA PHE A 678 10.28 17.33 -27.29
C PHE A 678 9.99 16.06 -28.08
N TYR A 679 9.64 15.01 -27.35
CA TYR A 679 9.33 13.69 -27.90
C TYR A 679 8.11 13.15 -27.16
N HIS A 680 7.34 12.30 -27.82
CA HIS A 680 6.22 11.61 -27.19
C HIS A 680 6.41 10.09 -27.19
N LEU A 681 6.14 9.44 -26.06
CA LEU A 681 6.07 7.99 -25.95
C LEU A 681 4.62 7.57 -25.78
N GLU A 682 3.98 7.30 -26.91
CA GLU A 682 2.62 6.81 -27.01
C GLU A 682 2.53 5.88 -28.22
N ASN A 683 1.64 4.88 -28.21
CA ASN A 683 1.49 4.01 -29.36
C ASN A 683 0.88 4.80 -30.55
N PRO A 684 1.57 4.91 -31.71
CA PRO A 684 1.04 5.62 -32.87
C PRO A 684 -0.19 4.95 -33.48
N ILE A 685 -0.43 3.67 -33.18
CA ILE A 685 -1.57 2.90 -33.68
C ILE A 685 -2.68 2.93 -32.64
N ARG A 686 -3.64 3.84 -32.84
CA ARG A 686 -4.83 3.95 -31.98
C ARG A 686 -5.85 2.88 -32.32
N GLN A 687 -6.48 2.31 -31.29
CA GLN A 687 -7.44 1.23 -31.43
C GLN A 687 -8.72 1.52 -30.65
N PRO A 688 -9.90 1.04 -31.09
CA PRO A 688 -11.15 1.25 -30.37
C PRO A 688 -11.10 0.67 -28.96
N LEU A 689 -11.43 1.49 -27.95
CA LEU A 689 -11.46 1.04 -26.54
C LEU A 689 -12.54 -0.01 -26.27
N ALA A 690 -13.57 -0.07 -27.13
CA ALA A 690 -14.60 -1.11 -27.11
C ALA A 690 -14.05 -2.53 -27.36
N ASP A 691 -12.95 -2.66 -28.12
CA ASP A 691 -12.33 -3.96 -28.42
C ASP A 691 -11.76 -4.59 -27.15
N VAL A 692 -11.14 -3.77 -26.28
CA VAL A 692 -10.64 -4.20 -24.97
C VAL A 692 -11.76 -4.82 -24.14
N GLY A 693 -12.93 -4.16 -24.11
CA GLY A 693 -14.09 -4.68 -23.39
C GLY A 693 -14.53 -6.04 -23.91
N THR A 694 -14.53 -6.24 -25.22
CA THR A 694 -14.85 -7.54 -25.83
C THR A 694 -13.85 -8.61 -25.41
N PHE A 695 -12.55 -8.31 -25.46
CA PHE A 695 -11.50 -9.26 -25.07
C PHE A 695 -11.58 -9.64 -23.59
N VAL A 696 -11.85 -8.66 -22.71
CA VAL A 696 -12.01 -8.89 -21.27
C VAL A 696 -13.25 -9.72 -20.96
N ILE A 697 -14.40 -9.40 -21.58
CA ILE A 697 -15.66 -10.15 -21.40
C ILE A 697 -15.48 -11.62 -21.77
N ASP A 698 -14.83 -11.88 -22.91
CA ASP A 698 -14.59 -13.23 -23.42
C ASP A 698 -13.63 -14.02 -22.51
N GLU A 699 -12.46 -13.44 -22.20
CA GLU A 699 -11.40 -14.12 -21.44
C GLU A 699 -11.75 -14.35 -19.96
N LEU A 700 -12.54 -13.46 -19.36
CA LEU A 700 -13.05 -13.61 -17.99
C LEU A 700 -14.39 -14.35 -17.92
N LYS A 701 -14.99 -14.69 -19.07
CA LYS A 701 -16.31 -15.34 -19.16
C LYS A 701 -17.39 -14.62 -18.35
N LEU A 702 -17.39 -13.29 -18.38
CA LEU A 702 -18.35 -12.48 -17.62
C LEU A 702 -19.80 -12.87 -17.95
N GLN A 703 -20.71 -12.77 -16.97
CA GLN A 703 -22.12 -13.10 -17.17
C GLN A 703 -22.77 -12.16 -18.18
N GLN A 704 -22.52 -10.86 -18.06
CA GLN A 704 -22.94 -9.88 -19.05
C GLN A 704 -22.04 -9.97 -20.29
N LYS A 705 -22.61 -10.48 -21.38
CA LYS A 705 -21.92 -10.66 -22.68
C LYS A 705 -21.75 -9.38 -23.49
N ARG A 706 -22.36 -8.28 -23.06
CA ARG A 706 -22.22 -6.96 -23.67
C ARG A 706 -21.81 -5.95 -22.62
N PRO A 707 -20.96 -4.96 -22.98
CA PRO A 707 -20.65 -3.86 -22.08
C PRO A 707 -21.92 -3.12 -21.62
N ILE A 708 -21.95 -2.70 -20.37
CA ILE A 708 -23.06 -1.93 -19.77
C ILE A 708 -22.73 -0.43 -19.72
N PRO A 709 -23.71 0.49 -19.61
CA PRO A 709 -23.41 1.90 -19.40
C PRO A 709 -22.43 2.10 -18.24
N PHE A 710 -21.45 3.00 -18.41
CA PHE A 710 -20.35 3.11 -17.45
C PHE A 710 -20.80 3.67 -16.10
N GLU A 711 -21.83 4.51 -16.07
CA GLU A 711 -22.50 4.98 -14.85
C GLU A 711 -23.07 3.81 -14.05
N ASN A 712 -23.78 2.89 -14.71
CA ASN A 712 -24.33 1.68 -14.08
C ASN A 712 -23.21 0.73 -13.61
N TRP A 713 -22.11 0.65 -14.37
CA TRP A 713 -20.93 -0.09 -13.95
C TRP A 713 -20.34 0.51 -12.67
N LEU A 714 -20.15 1.82 -12.64
CA LEU A 714 -19.55 2.55 -11.53
C LEU A 714 -20.38 2.40 -10.24
N GLU A 715 -21.69 2.53 -10.33
CA GLU A 715 -22.62 2.31 -9.21
C GLU A 715 -22.48 0.91 -8.62
N ARG A 716 -22.46 -0.11 -9.49
CA ARG A 716 -22.32 -1.51 -9.07
C ARG A 716 -20.96 -1.79 -8.45
N VAL A 717 -19.88 -1.19 -8.98
CA VAL A 717 -18.54 -1.32 -8.40
C VAL A 717 -18.48 -0.63 -7.04
N ALA A 718 -19.04 0.58 -6.91
CA ALA A 718 -19.08 1.30 -5.65
C ALA A 718 -19.74 0.50 -4.53
N ALA A 719 -20.83 -0.22 -4.84
CA ALA A 719 -21.52 -1.09 -3.89
C ALA A 719 -20.66 -2.27 -3.37
N THR A 720 -19.58 -2.65 -4.06
CA THR A 720 -18.68 -3.73 -3.60
C THR A 720 -17.65 -3.27 -2.58
N GLY A 721 -17.45 -1.96 -2.41
CA GLY A 721 -16.34 -1.39 -1.62
C GLY A 721 -14.94 -1.61 -2.21
N TYR A 722 -14.81 -2.30 -3.36
CA TYR A 722 -13.54 -2.52 -4.05
C TYR A 722 -13.05 -1.24 -4.72
N ALA A 723 -11.73 -1.01 -4.66
CA ALA A 723 -11.07 0.15 -5.26
C ALA A 723 -11.72 1.50 -4.88
N SER A 724 -12.19 1.65 -3.64
CA SER A 724 -12.83 2.87 -3.14
C SER A 724 -11.96 4.12 -3.31
N SER A 725 -10.63 3.98 -3.26
CA SER A 725 -9.66 5.05 -3.56
C SER A 725 -9.64 5.48 -5.03
N LEU A 726 -10.10 4.65 -5.96
CA LEU A 726 -10.15 4.93 -7.41
C LEU A 726 -11.55 5.29 -7.90
N ILE A 727 -12.60 5.17 -7.08
CA ILE A 727 -13.97 5.52 -7.50
C ILE A 727 -14.05 6.98 -7.97
N ASN A 728 -13.47 7.91 -7.22
CA ASN A 728 -13.42 9.33 -7.61
C ASN A 728 -12.67 9.53 -8.93
N PHE A 729 -11.57 8.80 -9.14
CA PHE A 729 -10.84 8.83 -10.41
C PHE A 729 -11.70 8.28 -11.56
N PHE A 730 -12.39 7.16 -11.38
CA PHE A 730 -13.29 6.61 -12.40
C PHE A 730 -14.44 7.58 -12.71
N GLN A 731 -15.00 8.23 -11.69
CA GLN A 731 -16.12 9.15 -11.84
C GLN A 731 -15.73 10.43 -12.59
N ASN A 732 -14.59 11.04 -12.24
CA ASN A 732 -14.28 12.40 -12.65
C ASN A 732 -13.22 12.47 -13.77
N GLU A 733 -12.24 11.56 -13.77
CA GLU A 733 -11.02 11.71 -14.57
C GLU A 733 -10.84 10.62 -15.64
N PHE A 734 -11.28 9.40 -15.37
CA PHE A 734 -10.93 8.23 -16.17
C PHE A 734 -11.36 8.34 -17.63
N ARG A 735 -12.63 8.71 -17.90
CA ARG A 735 -13.13 8.82 -19.29
C ARG A 735 -12.28 9.80 -20.09
N SER A 736 -12.08 10.96 -19.49
CA SER A 736 -11.29 12.09 -19.95
C SER A 736 -9.86 11.69 -20.35
N LEU A 737 -9.24 10.77 -19.61
CA LEU A 737 -7.88 10.30 -19.86
C LEU A 737 -7.80 9.04 -20.73
N ALA A 738 -8.84 8.21 -20.73
CA ALA A 738 -8.83 6.89 -21.35
C ALA A 738 -9.46 6.87 -22.75
N ASP A 739 -10.35 7.81 -23.08
CA ASP A 739 -11.09 7.83 -24.35
C ASP A 739 -10.26 8.32 -25.56
N GLY A 740 -9.04 8.78 -25.33
CA GLY A 740 -8.15 9.25 -26.39
C GLY A 740 -8.55 10.60 -26.98
N SER A 741 -9.33 11.42 -26.25
CA SER A 741 -9.63 12.81 -26.59
C SER A 741 -8.38 13.68 -26.73
N THR A 742 -7.33 13.38 -25.96
CA THR A 742 -5.98 13.93 -26.12
C THR A 742 -5.06 12.87 -26.74
N ALA A 743 -4.42 13.22 -27.85
CA ALA A 743 -3.60 12.34 -28.65
C ALA A 743 -2.19 12.94 -28.82
N LEU A 744 -1.13 12.24 -28.41
CA LEU A 744 0.23 12.68 -28.67
C LEU A 744 0.65 12.32 -30.10
N GLU A 745 1.09 13.32 -30.88
CA GLU A 745 1.80 13.08 -32.14
C GLU A 745 3.14 12.38 -31.86
N THR A 746 3.64 11.53 -32.75
CA THR A 746 4.89 10.76 -32.54
C THR A 746 5.85 10.83 -33.74
N SER A 747 5.70 11.82 -34.62
CA SER A 747 6.49 11.99 -35.85
C SER A 747 8.00 12.06 -35.58
N ALA A 748 8.44 12.87 -34.62
CA ALA A 748 9.83 12.95 -34.18
C ALA A 748 10.25 11.69 -33.44
N SER A 749 9.48 11.21 -32.46
CA SER A 749 9.78 9.96 -31.73
C SER A 749 9.89 8.71 -32.62
N ARG A 750 9.15 8.64 -33.73
CA ARG A 750 9.25 7.52 -34.69
C ARG A 750 10.48 7.61 -35.58
N LYS A 751 10.91 8.82 -35.97
CA LYS A 751 12.21 9.00 -36.64
C LYS A 751 13.37 8.64 -35.71
N ALA A 752 13.15 8.89 -34.43
CA ALA A 752 14.07 8.73 -33.33
C ALA A 752 14.29 7.29 -32.84
N SER A 753 13.29 6.42 -33.02
CA SER A 753 13.26 5.08 -32.44
C SER A 753 12.66 4.08 -33.43
N LEU A 754 13.42 3.04 -33.74
CA LEU A 754 12.93 1.96 -34.60
C LEU A 754 11.81 1.17 -33.93
N TYR A 755 11.81 1.09 -32.60
CA TYR A 755 10.73 0.45 -31.84
C TYR A 755 9.43 1.19 -32.04
N LEU A 756 9.42 2.52 -31.90
CA LEU A 756 8.20 3.29 -32.11
C LEU A 756 7.81 3.39 -33.59
N CYS A 757 8.79 3.40 -34.50
CA CYS A 757 8.53 3.38 -35.94
C CYS A 757 7.82 2.10 -36.39
N GLY A 758 8.27 0.95 -35.89
CA GLY A 758 7.75 -0.39 -36.19
C GLY A 758 6.61 -0.82 -35.26
N GLU A 759 6.02 0.11 -34.51
CA GLU A 759 4.99 -0.19 -33.53
C GLU A 759 3.70 -0.70 -34.20
N SER A 760 3.07 -1.68 -33.57
CA SER A 760 1.77 -2.21 -33.95
C SER A 760 0.75 -1.94 -32.84
N GLY A 761 -0.54 -2.03 -33.16
CA GLY A 761 -1.57 -2.02 -32.12
C GLY A 761 -1.37 -3.17 -31.12
N ILE A 762 -1.85 -2.99 -29.89
CA ILE A 762 -1.95 -4.07 -28.92
C ILE A 762 -3.06 -5.04 -29.38
N GLY A 763 -2.64 -6.22 -29.82
CA GLY A 763 -3.56 -7.27 -30.26
C GLY A 763 -4.28 -7.97 -29.11
N LYS A 764 -5.37 -8.69 -29.44
CA LYS A 764 -6.14 -9.52 -28.51
C LYS A 764 -5.25 -10.45 -27.68
N ASP A 765 -4.27 -11.09 -28.32
CA ASP A 765 -3.40 -12.08 -27.66
C ASP A 765 -2.61 -11.49 -26.50
N LEU A 766 -2.12 -10.25 -26.64
CA LEU A 766 -1.37 -9.58 -25.58
C LEU A 766 -2.28 -9.15 -24.42
N VAL A 767 -3.49 -8.64 -24.72
CA VAL A 767 -4.49 -8.32 -23.67
C VAL A 767 -4.89 -9.58 -22.90
N VAL A 768 -5.14 -10.68 -23.62
CA VAL A 768 -5.45 -11.98 -23.03
C VAL A 768 -4.28 -12.47 -22.17
N GLU A 769 -3.05 -12.28 -22.63
CA GLU A 769 -1.87 -12.66 -21.86
C GLU A 769 -1.71 -11.84 -20.57
N TYR A 770 -2.01 -10.54 -20.58
CA TYR A 770 -2.08 -9.75 -19.33
C TYR A 770 -3.08 -10.35 -18.34
N ILE A 771 -4.28 -10.71 -18.82
CA ILE A 771 -5.32 -11.34 -17.99
C ILE A 771 -4.85 -12.69 -17.43
N ARG A 772 -4.19 -13.51 -18.25
CA ARG A 772 -3.65 -14.81 -17.81
C ARG A 772 -2.56 -14.65 -16.76
N ARG A 773 -1.68 -13.67 -16.89
CA ARG A 773 -0.65 -13.36 -15.88
C ARG A 773 -1.28 -12.93 -14.56
N TRP A 774 -2.31 -12.08 -14.61
CA TRP A 774 -3.10 -11.71 -13.43
C TRP A 774 -3.82 -12.89 -12.78
N LYS A 775 -4.36 -13.84 -13.57
CA LYS A 775 -4.92 -15.10 -13.05
C LYS A 775 -3.87 -15.97 -12.37
N LYS A 776 -2.70 -16.14 -13.01
CA LYS A 776 -1.57 -16.93 -12.46
C LYS A 776 -1.07 -16.37 -11.12
N MET A 777 -1.17 -15.06 -10.91
CA MET A 777 -0.86 -14.38 -9.66
C MET A 777 -1.95 -14.47 -8.58
N GLY A 778 -3.13 -15.00 -8.91
CA GLY A 778 -4.29 -14.98 -8.02
C GLY A 778 -4.96 -13.61 -7.89
N PHE A 779 -4.59 -12.62 -8.71
CA PHE A 779 -5.28 -11.32 -8.74
C PHE A 779 -6.68 -11.46 -9.37
N LEU A 780 -6.79 -12.21 -10.47
CA LEU A 780 -8.06 -12.56 -11.12
C LEU A 780 -8.37 -14.04 -10.90
N THR A 781 -9.65 -14.38 -10.82
CA THR A 781 -10.13 -15.78 -10.78
C THR A 781 -10.34 -16.40 -12.14
#